data_AF-A0AAD7QR93-F1
#
_entry.id   AF-A0AAD7QR93-F1
#
_cell.length_a   1.000
_cell.length_b   1.000
_cell.length_c   1.000
_cell.angle_alpha   90.00
_cell.angle_beta   90.00
_cell.angle_gamma   90.00
#
_symmetry.space_group_name_H-M   'P 1'
#
loop_
_entity.id
_entity.type
_entity.pdbx_description
1 polymer ?
#
loop_
_entity_poly.entity_id
_entity_poly.type
_entity_poly.pdbx_seq_one_letter_code
_entity_poly.pdbx_strand_id
1 'polypeptide(L)'
;MRNKFRPKHQRLILQCYPGGRSQEKHPNSSELSYLLYYVSTRRTKLQKVGRFLERKARLEVWRGRAGNVQVTLDISKALIDRCPSDLNEYADFIISILATVLNSNDLALCQYTEATFRAFCEHHDGGLLADDQEFVRKFVELLKLYMKVSERVKTSNDLAWVLVSLKAAKSIAASEAISTSNGQSRVQIDIIAPIILQQLYSDKEDDDLLMLDALATTLEFSSNEVTTRTPRTSTGTIRPVTAEVDDDSESDSPQREASVLALQALRKLFDAIHDNGVSQIRYASIAVVHFIIDHPKNESWATNMIDLMARWTPVQLRFVIMRSLLEVMAGLLITDTSKHLVVTRLISSLLSSSVNLVGLSVLDVLHVLFSQILNHLHQQSKGIKDEGGTRKILLDKLALTIADLATHTYYSDQISDMVTEILVRLRPITQEEHYENANGNGAGALRPTREMYEPPSTVGSYANLDKYIRKGESQKNISHKPALVIGLKVVKEILTVANGVESGVTRNIVPLQAWNQTEWALTEKDAGVHIAYVDALLTYFDLEIGKDPEVFDVKKRSSSSSGFLARLHLALYDYCLELSNKAEDFETINVLLLTVVDRLGLYGILRGLPMILQLQDTIHNVIRDGYTPGGRHESLKLPAGNLISLDSIILTYISAVGKKLCIAELESVVEAEISKRKASGDWDESITSPPKPLPLASKEAKAPLTKGNLHLADSSDNSEDEEEPAGTAVNGTKSVHTHVDRAVVREYLQSTPLKMPDEIKLQLTAEWQRDLIIRQGM
;
A
#
# COMPACT_ATOMS: atom_id res chain seq x y z
N MET A 1 -27.92 -9.66 -70.22
CA MET A 1 -29.25 -9.99 -69.62
C MET A 1 -29.24 -10.21 -68.08
N ARG A 2 -28.15 -10.69 -67.44
CA ARG A 2 -28.11 -10.94 -65.97
C ARG A 2 -28.33 -9.73 -65.03
N ASN A 3 -28.24 -8.48 -65.52
CA ASN A 3 -28.42 -7.28 -64.70
C ASN A 3 -29.88 -6.81 -64.53
N LYS A 4 -30.83 -7.29 -65.36
CA LYS A 4 -32.24 -6.84 -65.29
C LYS A 4 -33.03 -7.43 -64.11
N PHE A 5 -32.59 -8.56 -63.55
CA PHE A 5 -33.25 -9.25 -62.42
C PHE A 5 -32.52 -9.11 -61.08
N ARG A 6 -31.46 -8.29 -61.00
CA ARG A 6 -30.70 -8.11 -59.76
C ARG A 6 -31.33 -7.02 -58.89
N PRO A 7 -31.53 -7.26 -57.59
CA PRO A 7 -31.96 -6.23 -56.64
C PRO A 7 -31.06 -4.99 -56.69
N LYS A 8 -31.66 -3.79 -56.52
CA LYS A 8 -30.96 -2.50 -56.64
C LYS A 8 -29.68 -2.45 -55.81
N HIS A 9 -29.72 -2.86 -54.54
CA HIS A 9 -28.56 -2.84 -53.63
C HIS A 9 -27.38 -3.67 -54.18
N GLN A 10 -27.63 -4.85 -54.75
CA GLN A 10 -26.57 -5.70 -55.30
C GLN A 10 -25.90 -5.06 -56.52
N ARG A 11 -26.69 -4.40 -57.37
CA ARG A 11 -26.15 -3.68 -58.53
C ARG A 11 -25.24 -2.54 -58.09
N LEU A 12 -25.67 -1.72 -57.12
CA LEU A 12 -24.88 -0.61 -56.60
C LEU A 12 -23.56 -1.09 -55.99
N ILE A 13 -23.62 -2.13 -55.14
CA ILE A 13 -22.41 -2.72 -54.55
C ILE A 13 -21.45 -3.19 -55.63
N LEU A 14 -21.92 -3.91 -56.64
CA LEU A 14 -21.05 -4.44 -57.70
C LEU A 14 -20.44 -3.34 -58.59
N GLN A 15 -21.10 -2.19 -58.74
CA GLN A 15 -20.55 -1.04 -59.47
C GLN A 15 -19.36 -0.40 -58.73
N CYS A 16 -19.27 -0.56 -57.42
CA CYS A 16 -18.12 -0.11 -56.65
C CYS A 16 -16.84 -0.91 -56.94
N TYR A 17 -16.91 -2.12 -57.52
CA TYR A 17 -15.73 -2.97 -57.74
C TYR A 17 -15.07 -2.69 -59.09
N PRO A 18 -13.79 -2.28 -59.13
CA PRO A 18 -13.05 -2.12 -60.38
C PRO A 18 -12.86 -3.46 -61.11
N GLY A 19 -12.81 -3.37 -62.44
CA GLY A 19 -12.46 -4.50 -63.31
C GLY A 19 -11.03 -5.02 -63.06
N GLY A 20 -10.67 -6.13 -63.73
CA GLY A 20 -9.31 -6.69 -63.68
C GLY A 20 -9.02 -7.60 -62.48
N ARG A 21 -7.77 -8.11 -62.41
CA ARG A 21 -7.28 -9.03 -61.36
C ARG A 21 -6.13 -8.45 -60.51
N SER A 22 -6.02 -7.12 -60.42
CA SER A 22 -5.03 -6.47 -59.55
C SER A 22 -5.15 -6.97 -58.10
N GLN A 23 -4.00 -7.18 -57.46
CA GLN A 23 -3.92 -7.54 -56.03
C GLN A 23 -4.27 -6.35 -55.13
N GLU A 24 -4.02 -5.12 -55.61
CA GLU A 24 -4.41 -3.89 -54.93
C GLU A 24 -5.56 -3.20 -55.69
N LYS A 25 -6.65 -2.90 -54.98
CA LYS A 25 -7.80 -2.18 -55.55
C LYS A 25 -8.52 -1.36 -54.49
N HIS A 26 -9.06 -0.23 -54.93
CA HIS A 26 -9.97 0.62 -54.17
C HIS A 26 -11.34 0.72 -54.84
N PRO A 27 -12.41 1.02 -54.09
CA PRO A 27 -13.74 1.20 -54.66
C PRO A 27 -13.80 2.38 -55.63
N ASN A 28 -14.62 2.25 -56.69
CA ASN A 28 -14.92 3.37 -57.58
C ASN A 28 -15.60 4.51 -56.79
N SER A 29 -14.95 5.67 -56.69
CA SER A 29 -15.32 6.75 -55.75
C SER A 29 -16.73 7.32 -55.95
N SER A 30 -17.15 7.54 -57.20
CA SER A 30 -18.49 8.03 -57.55
C SER A 30 -19.58 7.03 -57.18
N GLU A 31 -19.36 5.75 -57.48
CA GLU A 31 -20.29 4.66 -57.19
C GLU A 31 -20.38 4.38 -55.68
N LEU A 32 -19.25 4.45 -54.97
CA LEU A 32 -19.21 4.37 -53.51
C LEU A 32 -20.02 5.50 -52.89
N SER A 33 -19.79 6.75 -53.32
CA SER A 33 -20.54 7.91 -52.81
C SER A 33 -22.05 7.76 -53.02
N TYR A 34 -22.46 7.22 -54.17
CA TYR A 34 -23.87 6.93 -54.44
C TYR A 34 -24.42 5.76 -53.58
N LEU A 35 -23.62 4.71 -53.35
CA LEU A 35 -23.99 3.63 -52.43
C LEU A 35 -24.18 4.15 -51.00
N LEU A 36 -23.27 5.01 -50.52
CA LEU A 36 -23.33 5.64 -49.21
C LEU A 36 -24.58 6.52 -49.05
N TYR A 37 -24.90 7.34 -50.07
CA TYR A 37 -26.17 8.08 -50.11
C TYR A 37 -27.38 7.13 -50.12
N TYR A 38 -27.31 6.04 -50.88
CA TYR A 38 -28.40 5.08 -50.96
C TYR A 38 -28.70 4.43 -49.60
N VAL A 39 -27.69 4.04 -48.84
CA VAL A 39 -27.89 3.40 -47.51
C VAL A 39 -28.31 4.40 -46.45
N SER A 40 -27.80 5.64 -46.47
CA SER A 40 -28.11 6.66 -45.47
C SER A 40 -29.58 7.08 -45.46
N THR A 41 -30.32 6.81 -46.54
CA THR A 41 -31.75 7.17 -46.61
C THR A 41 -32.66 6.23 -45.81
N ARG A 42 -32.28 4.97 -45.55
CA ARG A 42 -33.11 4.01 -44.80
C ARG A 42 -32.28 2.89 -44.16
N ARG A 43 -32.45 2.70 -42.84
CA ARG A 43 -31.83 1.65 -42.00
C ARG A 43 -31.91 0.24 -42.58
N THR A 44 -33.07 -0.18 -43.08
CA THR A 44 -33.28 -1.53 -43.68
C THR A 44 -32.40 -1.80 -44.92
N LYS A 45 -31.82 -0.78 -45.54
CA LYS A 45 -30.88 -0.95 -46.66
C LYS A 45 -29.50 -1.35 -46.17
N LEU A 46 -29.07 -0.90 -44.99
CA LEU A 46 -27.79 -1.27 -44.38
C LEU A 46 -27.72 -2.78 -44.17
N GLN A 47 -28.76 -3.38 -43.58
CA GLN A 47 -28.85 -4.84 -43.41
C GLN A 47 -28.72 -5.61 -44.73
N LYS A 48 -29.38 -5.15 -45.79
CA LYS A 48 -29.32 -5.79 -47.13
C LYS A 48 -27.95 -5.64 -47.77
N VAL A 49 -27.30 -4.49 -47.60
CA VAL A 49 -25.95 -4.22 -48.11
C VAL A 49 -24.92 -5.04 -47.34
N GLY A 50 -24.94 -5.00 -46.01
CA GLY A 50 -24.05 -5.79 -45.14
C GLY A 50 -24.11 -7.29 -45.45
N ARG A 51 -25.31 -7.88 -45.50
CA ARG A 51 -25.50 -9.30 -45.84
C ARG A 51 -24.96 -9.68 -47.22
N PHE A 52 -25.03 -8.77 -48.20
CA PHE A 52 -24.47 -9.04 -49.52
C PHE A 52 -22.94 -8.93 -49.52
N LEU A 53 -22.38 -7.93 -48.82
CA LEU A 53 -20.94 -7.76 -48.64
C LEU A 53 -20.32 -8.96 -47.91
N GLU A 54 -20.96 -9.46 -46.86
CA GLU A 54 -20.52 -10.66 -46.12
C GLU A 54 -20.38 -11.89 -47.02
N ARG A 55 -21.43 -12.20 -47.80
CA ARG A 55 -21.40 -13.31 -48.77
C ARG A 55 -20.35 -13.10 -49.84
N LYS A 56 -20.17 -11.84 -50.27
CA LYS A 56 -19.17 -11.49 -51.28
C LYS A 56 -17.76 -11.66 -50.72
N ALA A 57 -17.44 -11.13 -49.54
CA ALA A 57 -16.16 -11.30 -48.86
C ALA A 57 -15.77 -12.78 -48.80
N ARG A 58 -16.68 -13.64 -48.31
CA ARG A 58 -16.47 -15.10 -48.26
C ARG A 58 -16.11 -15.71 -49.61
N LEU A 59 -16.82 -15.32 -50.67
CA LEU A 59 -16.57 -15.80 -52.02
C LEU A 59 -15.26 -15.27 -52.61
N GLU A 60 -14.91 -14.01 -52.34
CA GLU A 60 -13.68 -13.38 -52.84
C GLU A 60 -12.44 -13.93 -52.14
N VAL A 61 -12.51 -14.17 -50.82
CA VAL A 61 -11.46 -14.84 -50.04
C VAL A 61 -11.27 -16.27 -50.53
N TRP A 62 -12.34 -17.04 -50.67
CA TRP A 62 -12.27 -18.41 -51.20
C TRP A 62 -11.67 -18.48 -52.61
N ARG A 63 -11.85 -17.44 -53.43
CA ARG A 63 -11.28 -17.34 -54.78
C ARG A 63 -9.87 -16.75 -54.83
N GLY A 64 -9.28 -16.37 -53.69
CA GLY A 64 -7.96 -15.73 -53.63
C GLY A 64 -7.91 -14.38 -54.35
N ARG A 65 -8.99 -13.59 -54.35
CA ARG A 65 -9.06 -12.29 -55.06
C ARG A 65 -8.83 -11.13 -54.10
N ALA A 66 -7.59 -10.96 -53.61
CA ALA A 66 -7.22 -10.02 -52.56
C ALA A 66 -7.70 -8.58 -52.83
N GLY A 67 -7.50 -8.03 -54.03
CA GLY A 67 -7.97 -6.68 -54.36
C GLY A 67 -9.50 -6.51 -54.23
N ASN A 68 -10.29 -7.55 -54.54
CA ASN A 68 -11.74 -7.47 -54.29
C ASN A 68 -12.07 -7.56 -52.80
N VAL A 69 -11.26 -8.25 -51.99
CA VAL A 69 -11.42 -8.28 -50.54
C VAL A 69 -11.14 -6.89 -49.97
N GLN A 70 -10.05 -6.22 -50.41
CA GLN A 70 -9.73 -4.84 -50.04
C GLN A 70 -10.88 -3.87 -50.35
N VAL A 71 -11.44 -3.91 -51.57
CA VAL A 71 -12.62 -3.09 -51.91
C VAL A 71 -13.81 -3.37 -50.96
N THR A 72 -13.97 -4.62 -50.52
CA THR A 72 -15.05 -4.98 -49.59
C THR A 72 -14.80 -4.39 -48.20
N LEU A 73 -13.56 -4.36 -47.73
CA LEU A 73 -13.15 -3.72 -46.47
C LEU A 73 -13.29 -2.19 -46.57
N ASP A 74 -12.85 -1.56 -47.66
CA ASP A 74 -13.01 -0.12 -47.91
C ASP A 74 -14.49 0.31 -47.91
N ILE A 75 -15.36 -0.45 -48.57
CA ILE A 75 -16.80 -0.21 -48.52
C ILE A 75 -17.31 -0.36 -47.08
N SER A 76 -16.85 -1.39 -46.35
CA SER A 76 -17.27 -1.66 -44.97
C SER A 76 -16.88 -0.51 -44.04
N LYS A 77 -15.63 -0.03 -44.11
CA LYS A 77 -15.16 1.16 -43.39
C LYS A 77 -15.98 2.40 -43.75
N ALA A 78 -16.18 2.66 -45.04
CA ALA A 78 -16.94 3.83 -45.49
C ALA A 78 -18.41 3.80 -45.04
N LEU A 79 -19.01 2.60 -44.89
CA LEU A 79 -20.34 2.45 -44.31
C LEU A 79 -20.36 2.82 -42.82
N ILE A 80 -19.36 2.37 -42.06
CA ILE A 80 -19.17 2.70 -40.64
C ILE A 80 -19.03 4.20 -40.45
N ASP A 81 -18.08 4.83 -41.15
CA ASP A 81 -17.82 6.28 -41.05
C ASP A 81 -19.05 7.12 -41.43
N ARG A 82 -19.88 6.63 -42.36
CA ARG A 82 -21.05 7.37 -42.85
C ARG A 82 -22.31 7.17 -42.02
N CYS A 83 -22.48 6.01 -41.40
CA CYS A 83 -23.70 5.62 -40.69
C CYS A 83 -23.42 5.11 -39.27
N PRO A 84 -22.63 5.83 -38.43
CA PRO A 84 -22.18 5.31 -37.14
C PRO A 84 -23.34 5.04 -36.17
N SER A 85 -24.38 5.89 -36.14
CA SER A 85 -25.55 5.72 -35.28
C SER A 85 -26.40 4.48 -35.59
N ASP A 86 -26.22 3.88 -36.78
CA ASP A 86 -26.93 2.67 -37.20
C ASP A 86 -26.03 1.43 -37.16
N LEU A 87 -24.80 1.52 -36.61
CA LEU A 87 -23.79 0.45 -36.65
C LEU A 87 -24.34 -0.89 -36.13
N ASN A 88 -25.11 -0.85 -35.06
CA ASN A 88 -25.68 -2.05 -34.42
C ASN A 88 -26.57 -2.89 -35.36
N GLU A 89 -27.10 -2.31 -36.44
CA GLU A 89 -27.95 -3.03 -37.41
C GLU A 89 -27.18 -3.89 -38.40
N TYR A 90 -25.88 -3.60 -38.59
CA TYR A 90 -25.07 -4.30 -39.56
C TYR A 90 -23.71 -4.76 -39.00
N ALA A 91 -23.46 -4.52 -37.71
CA ALA A 91 -22.28 -4.95 -36.98
C ALA A 91 -21.99 -6.46 -37.16
N ASP A 92 -23.01 -7.32 -37.07
CA ASP A 92 -22.87 -8.78 -37.25
C ASP A 92 -22.23 -9.15 -38.60
N PHE A 93 -22.57 -8.41 -39.66
CA PHE A 93 -21.98 -8.62 -40.99
C PHE A 93 -20.54 -8.13 -41.05
N ILE A 94 -20.22 -7.00 -40.41
CA ILE A 94 -18.86 -6.45 -40.35
C ILE A 94 -17.91 -7.41 -39.63
N ILE A 95 -18.29 -7.88 -38.43
CA ILE A 95 -17.45 -8.82 -37.66
C ILE A 95 -17.26 -10.13 -38.42
N SER A 96 -18.28 -10.59 -39.15
CA SER A 96 -18.20 -11.79 -39.99
C SER A 96 -17.27 -11.60 -41.21
N ILE A 97 -17.27 -10.41 -41.82
CA ILE A 97 -16.32 -10.06 -42.91
C ILE A 97 -14.89 -10.08 -42.35
N LEU A 98 -14.63 -9.39 -41.24
CA LEU A 98 -13.31 -9.35 -40.61
C LEU A 98 -12.82 -10.76 -40.25
N ALA A 99 -13.65 -11.57 -39.59
CA ALA A 99 -13.33 -12.95 -39.26
C ALA A 99 -13.01 -13.80 -40.50
N THR A 100 -13.74 -13.58 -41.60
CA THR A 100 -13.48 -14.28 -42.87
C THR A 100 -12.10 -13.92 -43.43
N VAL A 101 -11.70 -12.65 -43.36
CA VAL A 101 -10.40 -12.18 -43.83
C VAL A 101 -9.26 -12.68 -42.94
N LEU A 102 -9.40 -12.63 -41.61
CA LEU A 102 -8.37 -13.12 -40.68
C LEU A 102 -8.06 -14.62 -40.80
N ASN A 103 -9.06 -15.39 -41.24
CA ASN A 103 -8.92 -16.82 -41.52
C ASN A 103 -8.28 -17.13 -42.89
N SER A 104 -8.03 -16.13 -43.75
CA SER A 104 -7.35 -16.35 -45.02
C SER A 104 -5.85 -16.61 -44.88
N ASN A 105 -5.28 -16.32 -43.70
CA ASN A 105 -3.83 -16.42 -43.40
C ASN A 105 -2.94 -15.60 -44.37
N ASP A 106 -3.47 -14.51 -44.91
CA ASP A 106 -2.71 -13.57 -45.76
C ASP A 106 -2.38 -12.32 -44.94
N LEU A 107 -1.09 -12.07 -44.71
CA LEU A 107 -0.59 -10.96 -43.89
C LEU A 107 -1.07 -9.61 -44.42
N ALA A 108 -0.98 -9.39 -45.74
CA ALA A 108 -1.35 -8.10 -46.34
C ALA A 108 -2.85 -7.84 -46.18
N LEU A 109 -3.68 -8.88 -46.35
CA LEU A 109 -5.12 -8.76 -46.11
C LEU A 109 -5.45 -8.57 -44.62
N CYS A 110 -4.74 -9.24 -43.71
CA CYS A 110 -4.92 -9.07 -42.27
C CYS A 110 -4.54 -7.65 -41.83
N GLN A 111 -3.42 -7.11 -42.33
CA GLN A 111 -3.04 -5.71 -42.13
C GLN A 111 -4.11 -4.75 -42.67
N TYR A 112 -4.69 -5.04 -43.84
CA TYR A 112 -5.75 -4.22 -44.41
C TYR A 112 -7.04 -4.18 -43.58
N THR A 113 -7.26 -5.16 -42.70
CA THR A 113 -8.41 -5.13 -41.78
C THR A 113 -8.32 -4.02 -40.74
N GLU A 114 -7.11 -3.53 -40.44
CA GLU A 114 -6.82 -2.54 -39.40
C GLU A 114 -7.76 -1.32 -39.47
N ALA A 115 -7.83 -0.68 -40.63
CA ALA A 115 -8.61 0.55 -40.79
C ALA A 115 -10.12 0.33 -40.62
N THR A 116 -10.62 -0.87 -40.98
CA THR A 116 -12.04 -1.23 -40.83
C THR A 116 -12.36 -1.58 -39.38
N PHE A 117 -11.48 -2.33 -38.72
CA PHE A 117 -11.67 -2.72 -37.32
C PHE A 117 -11.50 -1.53 -36.36
N ARG A 118 -10.56 -0.63 -36.64
CA ARG A 118 -10.43 0.65 -35.92
C ARG A 118 -11.72 1.47 -36.00
N ALA A 119 -12.22 1.73 -37.21
CA ALA A 119 -13.47 2.47 -37.40
C ALA A 119 -14.66 1.78 -36.72
N PHE A 120 -14.70 0.44 -36.75
CA PHE A 120 -15.69 -0.33 -36.01
C PHE A 120 -15.62 -0.06 -34.50
N CYS A 121 -14.42 -0.14 -33.91
CA CYS A 121 -14.21 0.08 -32.47
C CYS A 121 -14.50 1.52 -32.03
N GLU A 122 -14.15 2.52 -32.86
CA GLU A 122 -14.41 3.94 -32.59
C GLU A 122 -15.91 4.28 -32.48
N HIS A 123 -16.77 3.50 -33.15
CA HIS A 123 -18.21 3.74 -33.22
C HIS A 123 -19.05 2.67 -32.52
N HIS A 124 -18.44 1.64 -31.93
CA HIS A 124 -19.17 0.60 -31.22
C HIS A 124 -19.44 1.03 -29.77
N ASP A 125 -20.73 1.20 -29.47
CA ASP A 125 -21.25 1.69 -28.18
C ASP A 125 -21.43 0.60 -27.11
N GLY A 126 -21.11 -0.67 -27.44
CA GLY A 126 -21.29 -1.80 -26.53
C GLY A 126 -22.75 -2.23 -26.34
N GLY A 127 -23.74 -1.57 -26.95
CA GLY A 127 -25.16 -1.90 -26.77
C GLY A 127 -25.49 -3.35 -27.15
N LEU A 128 -24.91 -3.86 -28.24
CA LEU A 128 -25.09 -5.26 -28.63
C LEU A 128 -24.42 -6.26 -27.68
N LEU A 129 -23.44 -5.84 -26.89
CA LEU A 129 -22.74 -6.72 -25.94
C LEU A 129 -23.58 -6.98 -24.67
N ALA A 130 -24.58 -6.14 -24.40
CA ALA A 130 -25.49 -6.33 -23.27
C ALA A 130 -26.65 -7.29 -23.62
N ASP A 131 -27.22 -7.16 -24.82
CA ASP A 131 -28.54 -7.74 -25.13
C ASP A 131 -28.51 -8.92 -26.11
N ASP A 132 -27.43 -9.11 -26.88
CA ASP A 132 -27.35 -10.14 -27.93
C ASP A 132 -26.21 -11.15 -27.67
N GLN A 133 -26.57 -12.30 -27.08
CA GLN A 133 -25.62 -13.38 -26.79
C GLN A 133 -24.96 -13.98 -28.05
N GLU A 134 -25.66 -14.01 -29.18
CA GLU A 134 -25.10 -14.55 -30.42
C GLU A 134 -24.03 -13.60 -30.98
N PHE A 135 -24.32 -12.29 -30.97
CA PHE A 135 -23.36 -11.27 -31.32
C PHE A 135 -22.15 -11.28 -30.39
N VAL A 136 -22.35 -11.31 -29.06
CA VAL A 136 -21.28 -11.42 -28.06
C VAL A 136 -20.35 -12.59 -28.38
N ARG A 137 -20.92 -13.78 -28.65
CA ARG A 137 -20.12 -14.96 -28.99
C ARG A 137 -19.27 -14.73 -30.25
N LYS A 138 -19.85 -14.18 -31.31
CA LYS A 138 -19.12 -13.90 -32.57
C LYS A 138 -18.05 -12.83 -32.38
N PHE A 139 -18.33 -11.81 -31.58
CA PHE A 139 -17.39 -10.72 -31.30
C PHE A 139 -16.20 -11.21 -30.46
N VAL A 140 -16.45 -12.00 -29.41
CA VAL A 140 -15.39 -12.65 -28.61
C VAL A 140 -14.52 -13.56 -29.49
N GLU A 141 -15.12 -14.35 -30.39
CA GLU A 141 -14.34 -15.16 -31.34
C GLU A 141 -13.54 -14.31 -32.33
N LEU A 142 -14.05 -13.16 -32.76
CA LEU A 142 -13.28 -12.22 -33.59
C LEU A 142 -12.06 -11.68 -32.84
N LEU A 143 -12.21 -11.28 -31.57
CA LEU A 143 -11.08 -10.81 -30.76
C LEU A 143 -10.02 -11.90 -30.59
N LYS A 144 -10.44 -13.13 -30.26
CA LYS A 144 -9.52 -14.28 -30.18
C LYS A 144 -8.82 -14.54 -31.52
N LEU A 145 -9.52 -14.41 -32.65
CA LEU A 145 -8.91 -14.54 -33.97
C LEU A 145 -7.83 -13.49 -34.19
N TYR A 146 -8.08 -12.22 -33.84
CA TYR A 146 -7.07 -11.17 -33.91
C TYR A 146 -5.85 -11.49 -33.05
N MET A 147 -6.04 -11.95 -31.80
CA MET A 147 -4.90 -12.27 -30.93
C MET A 147 -4.13 -13.50 -31.41
N LYS A 148 -4.82 -14.51 -31.94
CA LYS A 148 -4.20 -15.72 -32.49
C LYS A 148 -3.38 -15.47 -33.76
N VAL A 149 -3.54 -14.31 -34.41
CA VAL A 149 -2.73 -13.96 -35.59
C VAL A 149 -1.25 -13.86 -35.22
N SER A 150 -0.92 -13.39 -34.01
CA SER A 150 0.47 -13.31 -33.55
C SER A 150 1.12 -14.68 -33.39
N GLU A 151 0.39 -15.74 -33.01
CA GLU A 151 0.93 -17.10 -32.84
C GLU A 151 1.41 -17.76 -34.15
N ARG A 152 1.19 -17.12 -35.30
CA ARG A 152 1.55 -17.63 -36.62
C ARG A 152 3.04 -17.44 -36.96
N VAL A 153 3.87 -17.08 -35.98
CA VAL A 153 5.33 -16.91 -36.06
C VAL A 153 6.02 -18.19 -36.53
N LYS A 154 6.23 -18.33 -37.85
CA LYS A 154 7.03 -19.41 -38.44
C LYS A 154 7.95 -18.95 -39.58
N THR A 155 7.96 -17.67 -39.95
CA THR A 155 8.70 -17.18 -41.13
C THR A 155 9.00 -15.68 -40.99
N SER A 156 10.26 -15.28 -41.25
CA SER A 156 10.93 -13.98 -41.57
C SER A 156 10.25 -12.61 -41.35
N ASN A 157 8.92 -12.51 -41.24
CA ASN A 157 8.12 -11.32 -40.96
C ASN A 157 7.45 -11.43 -39.57
N ASP A 158 8.19 -11.91 -38.57
CA ASP A 158 7.66 -12.34 -37.27
C ASP A 158 6.95 -11.22 -36.51
N LEU A 159 7.46 -9.99 -36.60
CA LEU A 159 6.87 -8.81 -35.96
C LEU A 159 5.64 -8.23 -36.68
N ALA A 160 5.54 -8.38 -38.00
CA ALA A 160 4.42 -7.81 -38.74
C ALA A 160 3.07 -8.42 -38.34
N TRP A 161 3.05 -9.70 -37.97
CA TRP A 161 1.88 -10.39 -37.43
C TRP A 161 1.52 -9.92 -36.02
N VAL A 162 2.53 -9.67 -35.18
CA VAL A 162 2.36 -9.10 -33.84
C VAL A 162 1.76 -7.69 -33.93
N LEU A 163 2.24 -6.86 -34.86
CA LEU A 163 1.71 -5.50 -35.09
C LEU A 163 0.22 -5.51 -35.44
N VAL A 164 -0.27 -6.44 -36.26
CA VAL A 164 -1.71 -6.57 -36.56
C VAL A 164 -2.51 -6.79 -35.27
N SER A 165 -2.01 -7.67 -34.40
CA SER A 165 -2.66 -8.04 -33.15
C SER A 165 -2.63 -6.88 -32.15
N LEU A 166 -1.50 -6.19 -32.01
CA LEU A 166 -1.34 -5.03 -31.13
C LEU A 166 -2.19 -3.83 -31.59
N LYS A 167 -2.27 -3.57 -32.89
CA LYS A 167 -3.14 -2.52 -33.44
C LYS A 167 -4.62 -2.83 -33.21
N ALA A 168 -5.01 -4.09 -33.33
CA ALA A 168 -6.36 -4.53 -32.96
C ALA A 168 -6.62 -4.34 -31.46
N ALA A 169 -5.68 -4.78 -30.60
CA ALA A 169 -5.75 -4.61 -29.15
C ALA A 169 -5.86 -3.14 -28.74
N LYS A 170 -5.06 -2.24 -29.35
CA LYS A 170 -5.16 -0.78 -29.15
C LYS A 170 -6.53 -0.24 -29.56
N SER A 171 -7.07 -0.70 -30.69
CA SER A 171 -8.36 -0.23 -31.21
C SER A 171 -9.52 -0.60 -30.27
N ILE A 172 -9.54 -1.84 -29.76
CA ILE A 172 -10.58 -2.24 -28.80
C ILE A 172 -10.37 -1.62 -27.42
N ALA A 173 -9.13 -1.43 -26.97
CA ALA A 173 -8.82 -0.74 -25.71
C ALA A 173 -9.31 0.72 -25.70
N ALA A 174 -9.36 1.36 -26.88
CA ALA A 174 -9.87 2.72 -27.05
C ALA A 174 -11.40 2.77 -27.31
N SER A 175 -12.08 1.63 -27.41
CA SER A 175 -13.52 1.55 -27.70
C SER A 175 -14.34 1.67 -26.42
N GLU A 176 -15.48 2.36 -26.48
CA GLU A 176 -16.43 2.41 -25.36
C GLU A 176 -16.97 1.01 -25.00
N ALA A 177 -17.04 0.11 -25.98
CA ALA A 177 -17.47 -1.27 -25.82
C ALA A 177 -16.63 -2.08 -24.80
N ILE A 178 -15.39 -1.69 -24.52
CA ILE A 178 -14.55 -2.37 -23.53
C ILE A 178 -15.00 -2.07 -22.08
N SER A 179 -15.71 -0.96 -21.88
CA SER A 179 -16.25 -0.55 -20.58
C SER A 179 -17.63 -1.17 -20.29
N THR A 180 -18.17 -1.96 -21.22
CA THR A 180 -19.52 -2.56 -21.10
C THR A 180 -19.65 -3.39 -19.82
N SER A 181 -20.66 -3.04 -19.01
CA SER A 181 -21.05 -3.77 -17.80
C SER A 181 -21.61 -5.17 -18.17
N ASN A 182 -21.88 -6.04 -17.18
CA ASN A 182 -22.27 -7.46 -17.36
C ASN A 182 -21.12 -8.44 -17.64
N GLY A 183 -19.90 -8.11 -17.20
CA GLY A 183 -18.75 -9.02 -17.26
C GLY A 183 -18.05 -9.10 -18.62
N GLN A 184 -18.58 -8.44 -19.66
CA GLN A 184 -17.94 -8.39 -20.98
C GLN A 184 -16.63 -7.62 -20.97
N SER A 185 -16.51 -6.58 -20.13
CA SER A 185 -15.24 -5.88 -19.92
C SER A 185 -14.11 -6.84 -19.52
N ARG A 186 -14.38 -7.74 -18.56
CA ARG A 186 -13.42 -8.77 -18.13
C ARG A 186 -13.02 -9.68 -19.29
N VAL A 187 -14.00 -10.25 -19.98
CA VAL A 187 -13.74 -11.22 -21.07
C VAL A 187 -12.88 -10.58 -22.17
N GLN A 188 -13.17 -9.34 -22.56
CA GLN A 188 -12.41 -8.63 -23.57
C GLN A 188 -10.97 -8.36 -23.12
N ILE A 189 -10.78 -7.88 -21.89
CA ILE A 189 -9.45 -7.58 -21.33
C ILE A 189 -8.63 -8.85 -21.17
N ASP A 190 -9.21 -9.95 -20.66
CA ASP A 190 -8.54 -11.24 -20.50
C ASP A 190 -8.03 -11.81 -21.85
N ILE A 191 -8.66 -11.42 -22.97
CA ILE A 191 -8.23 -11.81 -24.33
C ILE A 191 -7.04 -10.97 -24.82
N ILE A 192 -7.07 -9.65 -24.61
CA ILE A 192 -6.09 -8.73 -25.23
C ILE A 192 -4.89 -8.39 -24.34
N ALA A 193 -5.05 -8.43 -23.01
CA ALA A 193 -3.98 -8.08 -22.08
C ALA A 193 -2.73 -8.97 -22.22
N PRO A 194 -2.83 -10.30 -22.43
CA PRO A 194 -1.65 -11.16 -22.51
C PRO A 194 -0.65 -10.73 -23.59
N ILE A 195 -1.10 -10.44 -24.82
CA ILE A 195 -0.19 -10.02 -25.90
C ILE A 195 0.43 -8.65 -25.64
N ILE A 196 -0.34 -7.72 -25.06
CA ILE A 196 0.16 -6.39 -24.69
C ILE A 196 1.28 -6.53 -23.66
N LEU A 197 1.03 -7.29 -22.60
CA LEU A 197 1.97 -7.44 -21.49
C LEU A 197 3.19 -8.27 -21.87
N GLN A 198 3.02 -9.33 -22.66
CA GLN A 198 4.14 -10.09 -23.23
C GLN A 198 5.04 -9.21 -24.10
N GLN A 199 4.49 -8.29 -24.88
CA GLN A 199 5.31 -7.39 -25.70
C GLN A 199 6.09 -6.36 -24.85
N LEU A 200 5.52 -5.91 -23.73
CA LEU A 200 6.18 -4.98 -22.80
C LEU A 200 7.16 -5.69 -21.86
N TYR A 201 7.00 -6.99 -21.71
CA TYR A 201 7.87 -7.85 -20.92
C TYR A 201 9.03 -8.32 -21.80
N SER A 202 10.17 -7.64 -21.71
CA SER A 202 11.42 -8.02 -22.37
C SER A 202 12.41 -8.52 -21.33
N ASP A 203 13.20 -9.54 -21.66
CA ASP A 203 14.24 -10.09 -20.76
C ASP A 203 15.49 -9.20 -20.68
N LYS A 204 15.56 -8.13 -21.48
CA LYS A 204 16.71 -7.21 -21.47
C LYS A 204 16.68 -6.34 -20.20
N GLU A 205 17.85 -6.15 -19.61
CA GLU A 205 18.05 -5.39 -18.37
C GLU A 205 17.86 -3.87 -18.55
N ASP A 206 18.06 -3.35 -19.78
CA ASP A 206 18.05 -1.92 -20.12
C ASP A 206 16.68 -1.35 -20.55
N ASP A 207 15.58 -2.11 -20.46
CA ASP A 207 14.26 -1.62 -20.87
C ASP A 207 13.62 -0.72 -19.79
N ASP A 208 13.94 0.58 -19.87
CA ASP A 208 13.30 1.62 -19.08
C ASP A 208 11.88 1.92 -19.61
N LEU A 209 10.88 1.32 -18.96
CA LEU A 209 9.46 1.51 -19.24
C LEU A 209 9.05 3.00 -19.21
N LEU A 210 9.72 3.84 -18.42
CA LEU A 210 9.43 5.28 -18.32
C LEU A 210 9.91 6.03 -19.58
N MET A 211 11.06 5.65 -20.14
CA MET A 211 11.55 6.20 -21.41
C MET A 211 10.62 5.81 -22.57
N LEU A 212 10.13 4.56 -22.56
CA LEU A 212 9.16 4.10 -23.54
C LEU A 212 7.85 4.89 -23.47
N ASP A 213 7.36 5.24 -22.27
CA ASP A 213 6.16 6.09 -22.08
C ASP A 213 6.34 7.50 -22.63
N ALA A 214 7.50 8.12 -22.38
CA ALA A 214 7.82 9.45 -22.91
C ALA A 214 7.84 9.46 -24.45
N LEU A 215 8.43 8.44 -25.06
CA LEU A 215 8.44 8.26 -26.51
C LEU A 215 7.05 7.99 -27.08
N ALA A 216 6.32 7.05 -26.49
CA ALA A 216 4.97 6.70 -26.91
C ALA A 216 4.03 7.92 -26.87
N THR A 217 4.14 8.73 -25.83
CA THR A 217 3.40 9.99 -25.67
C THR A 217 3.74 10.98 -26.79
N THR A 218 5.03 11.17 -27.09
CA THR A 218 5.49 12.10 -28.14
C THR A 218 4.97 11.72 -29.53
N LEU A 219 4.95 10.42 -29.83
CA LEU A 219 4.46 9.90 -31.11
C LEU A 219 2.93 10.01 -31.27
N GLU A 220 2.15 9.92 -30.19
CA GLU A 220 0.71 10.15 -30.27
C GLU A 220 0.38 11.62 -30.59
N PHE A 221 1.08 12.57 -29.96
CA PHE A 221 0.89 13.99 -30.24
C PHE A 221 1.20 14.37 -31.69
N SER A 222 2.31 13.85 -32.25
CA SER A 222 2.67 14.13 -33.65
C SER A 222 1.63 13.59 -34.65
N SER A 223 1.05 12.42 -34.39
CA SER A 223 0.00 11.82 -35.22
C SER A 223 -1.30 12.66 -35.25
N ASN A 224 -1.63 13.32 -34.14
CA ASN A 224 -2.81 14.18 -34.01
C ASN A 224 -2.62 15.58 -34.63
N GLU A 225 -1.38 16.10 -34.69
CA GLU A 225 -1.08 17.36 -35.40
C GLU A 225 -1.14 17.23 -36.92
N VAL A 226 -0.75 16.08 -37.47
CA VAL A 226 -0.81 15.81 -38.92
C VAL A 226 -2.25 15.75 -39.42
N THR A 227 -3.19 15.29 -38.59
CA THR A 227 -4.63 15.23 -38.92
C THR A 227 -5.33 16.59 -38.85
N THR A 228 -4.75 17.60 -38.20
CA THR A 228 -5.33 18.96 -38.05
C THR A 228 -4.75 20.00 -39.02
N ARG A 229 -3.70 19.68 -39.77
CA ARG A 229 -3.14 20.55 -40.82
C ARG A 229 -3.60 20.12 -42.20
N THR A 230 -4.60 20.83 -42.75
CA THR A 230 -4.88 20.79 -44.19
C THR A 230 -3.60 21.13 -44.98
N PRO A 231 -3.21 20.36 -46.02
CA PRO A 231 -1.97 20.61 -46.75
C PRO A 231 -2.08 21.91 -47.53
N ARG A 232 -1.41 22.96 -47.05
CA ARG A 232 -1.14 24.16 -47.84
C ARG A 232 -0.05 23.81 -48.86
N THR A 233 -0.43 23.73 -50.13
CA THR A 233 0.50 23.85 -51.25
C THR A 233 1.16 25.22 -51.15
N SER A 234 2.46 25.25 -50.88
CA SER A 234 3.28 26.44 -51.08
C SER A 234 4.62 26.02 -51.63
N THR A 235 4.82 26.37 -52.90
CA THR A 235 6.04 26.32 -53.67
C THR A 235 7.14 27.17 -53.02
N GLY A 236 8.29 26.54 -52.76
CA GLY A 236 9.63 27.14 -52.83
C GLY A 236 10.03 28.13 -51.73
N THR A 237 10.90 27.70 -50.81
CA THR A 237 12.15 28.41 -50.47
C THR A 237 13.03 27.60 -49.48
N ILE A 238 14.24 27.29 -49.95
CA ILE A 238 15.56 27.25 -49.27
C ILE A 238 15.67 26.54 -47.90
N ARG A 239 16.38 25.40 -47.93
CA ARG A 239 16.99 24.69 -46.78
C ARG A 239 17.97 25.60 -46.01
N PRO A 240 17.98 25.56 -44.66
CA PRO A 240 19.20 25.80 -43.89
C PRO A 240 19.88 24.46 -43.57
N VAL A 241 21.19 24.45 -43.79
CA VAL A 241 22.15 23.44 -43.33
C VAL A 241 22.33 23.62 -41.83
N THR A 242 22.04 22.61 -41.02
CA THR A 242 22.66 22.41 -39.68
C THR A 242 22.58 20.96 -39.24
N ALA A 243 23.73 20.47 -38.77
CA ALA A 243 23.98 19.25 -38.02
C ALA A 243 23.83 17.94 -38.79
N GLU A 244 24.99 17.38 -39.16
CA GLU A 244 25.21 15.94 -39.21
C GLU A 244 24.75 15.37 -37.86
N VAL A 245 23.53 14.83 -37.84
CA VAL A 245 23.07 13.92 -36.80
C VAL A 245 23.50 12.56 -37.29
N ASP A 246 24.34 11.90 -36.50
CA ASP A 246 24.70 10.50 -36.68
C ASP A 246 23.42 9.70 -36.97
N ASP A 247 23.47 8.95 -38.07
CA ASP A 247 22.44 8.05 -38.56
C ASP A 247 22.34 6.83 -37.61
N ASP A 248 21.79 7.03 -36.41
CA ASP A 248 21.40 5.95 -35.52
C ASP A 248 20.15 5.26 -36.09
N SER A 249 20.44 4.30 -36.96
CA SER A 249 19.56 3.29 -37.55
C SER A 249 18.76 2.41 -36.55
N GLU A 250 18.68 2.79 -35.27
CA GLU A 250 17.88 2.13 -34.22
C GLU A 250 16.47 2.73 -34.01
N SER A 251 16.19 3.91 -34.57
CA SER A 251 14.91 4.60 -34.37
C SER A 251 13.71 3.91 -35.04
N ASP A 252 13.94 3.12 -36.09
CA ASP A 252 12.91 2.43 -36.90
C ASP A 252 12.95 0.89 -36.74
N SER A 253 13.43 0.36 -35.61
CA SER A 253 13.34 -1.09 -35.42
C SER A 253 11.86 -1.53 -35.25
N PRO A 254 11.37 -2.56 -35.96
CA PRO A 254 9.99 -3.03 -35.84
C PRO A 254 9.64 -3.48 -34.41
N GLN A 255 10.65 -3.91 -33.64
CA GLN A 255 10.50 -4.23 -32.22
C GLN A 255 10.10 -3.00 -31.40
N ARG A 256 10.74 -1.85 -31.66
CA ARG A 256 10.42 -0.59 -31.00
C ARG A 256 9.01 -0.12 -31.33
N GLU A 257 8.59 -0.24 -32.60
CA GLU A 257 7.22 0.06 -33.02
C GLU A 257 6.20 -0.82 -32.25
N ALA A 258 6.47 -2.12 -32.14
CA ALA A 258 5.61 -3.04 -31.41
C ALA A 258 5.52 -2.69 -29.91
N SER A 259 6.64 -2.38 -29.25
CA SER A 259 6.64 -1.98 -27.84
C SER A 259 5.92 -0.66 -27.60
N VAL A 260 6.10 0.33 -28.48
CA VAL A 260 5.35 1.60 -28.43
C VAL A 260 3.84 1.36 -28.57
N LEU A 261 3.42 0.54 -29.54
CA LEU A 261 2.01 0.22 -29.74
C LEU A 261 1.41 -0.55 -28.55
N ALA A 262 2.15 -1.49 -27.98
CA ALA A 262 1.73 -2.21 -26.78
C ALA A 262 1.53 -1.25 -25.60
N LEU A 263 2.46 -0.31 -25.39
CA LEU A 263 2.35 0.66 -24.31
C LEU A 263 1.16 1.60 -24.52
N GLN A 264 0.94 2.07 -25.75
CA GLN A 264 -0.23 2.88 -26.10
C GLN A 264 -1.54 2.10 -25.89
N ALA A 265 -1.58 0.81 -26.25
CA ALA A 265 -2.74 -0.05 -26.00
C ALA A 265 -3.01 -0.21 -24.50
N LEU A 266 -1.97 -0.46 -23.69
CA LEU A 266 -2.08 -0.54 -22.25
C LEU A 266 -2.58 0.78 -21.65
N ARG A 267 -2.01 1.92 -22.08
CA ARG A 267 -2.45 3.25 -21.64
C ARG A 267 -3.93 3.47 -21.91
N LYS A 268 -4.45 3.04 -23.07
CA LYS A 268 -5.89 3.15 -23.38
C LYS A 268 -6.78 2.32 -22.46
N LEU A 269 -6.27 1.28 -21.83
CA LEU A 269 -7.00 0.56 -20.77
C LEU A 269 -7.16 1.37 -19.48
N PHE A 270 -6.30 2.35 -19.22
CA PHE A 270 -6.31 3.17 -17.99
C PHE A 270 -6.80 4.61 -18.21
N ASP A 271 -6.64 5.15 -19.42
CA ASP A 271 -7.17 6.44 -19.89
C ASP A 271 -8.69 6.37 -20.12
N ALA A 272 -9.44 5.75 -19.22
CA ALA A 272 -10.87 5.52 -19.38
C ALA A 272 -11.64 6.84 -19.19
N ILE A 273 -11.89 7.55 -20.29
CA ILE A 273 -12.58 8.86 -20.33
C ILE A 273 -14.11 8.72 -20.15
N HIS A 274 -14.66 7.51 -20.30
CA HIS A 274 -16.10 7.25 -20.32
C HIS A 274 -16.70 7.05 -18.93
N ASP A 275 -18.01 7.32 -18.79
CA ASP A 275 -18.75 7.26 -17.52
C ASP A 275 -18.70 5.88 -16.81
N ASN A 276 -18.45 4.80 -17.56
CA ASN A 276 -18.36 3.42 -17.06
C ASN A 276 -16.92 2.86 -16.93
N GLY A 277 -15.90 3.72 -16.94
CA GLY A 277 -14.48 3.34 -16.92
C GLY A 277 -14.01 2.51 -15.72
N VAL A 278 -14.79 2.44 -14.64
CA VAL A 278 -14.46 1.69 -13.41
C VAL A 278 -14.22 0.20 -13.69
N SER A 279 -15.09 -0.44 -14.48
CA SER A 279 -14.96 -1.88 -14.78
C SER A 279 -13.70 -2.15 -15.61
N GLN A 280 -13.45 -1.30 -16.60
CA GLN A 280 -12.28 -1.37 -17.47
C GLN A 280 -10.98 -1.25 -16.66
N ILE A 281 -10.84 -0.20 -15.84
CA ILE A 281 -9.66 0.01 -14.99
C ILE A 281 -9.48 -1.17 -14.04
N ARG A 282 -10.57 -1.64 -13.40
CA ARG A 282 -10.52 -2.77 -12.46
C ARG A 282 -9.97 -4.04 -13.11
N TYR A 283 -10.56 -4.46 -14.22
CA TYR A 283 -10.14 -5.70 -14.88
C TYR A 283 -8.76 -5.57 -15.55
N ALA A 284 -8.41 -4.39 -16.05
CA ALA A 284 -7.07 -4.11 -16.55
C ALA A 284 -6.02 -4.20 -15.42
N SER A 285 -6.29 -3.60 -14.26
CA SER A 285 -5.42 -3.73 -13.08
C SER A 285 -5.25 -5.18 -12.66
N ILE A 286 -6.35 -5.95 -12.58
CA ILE A 286 -6.31 -7.38 -12.22
C ILE A 286 -5.45 -8.16 -13.22
N ALA A 287 -5.61 -7.94 -14.52
CA ALA A 287 -4.83 -8.62 -15.56
C ALA A 287 -3.33 -8.31 -15.45
N VAL A 288 -2.96 -7.04 -15.23
CA VAL A 288 -1.55 -6.64 -15.04
C VAL A 288 -0.96 -7.29 -13.79
N VAL A 289 -1.68 -7.27 -12.67
CA VAL A 289 -1.19 -7.83 -11.40
C VAL A 289 -1.02 -9.35 -11.50
N HIS A 290 -1.96 -10.07 -12.11
CA HIS A 290 -1.79 -11.50 -12.37
C HIS A 290 -0.59 -11.78 -13.28
N PHE A 291 -0.40 -10.99 -14.33
CA PHE A 291 0.77 -11.14 -15.19
C PHE A 291 2.08 -10.94 -14.42
N ILE A 292 2.19 -9.92 -13.56
CA ILE A 292 3.36 -9.68 -12.69
C ILE A 292 3.59 -10.86 -11.73
N ILE A 293 2.54 -11.41 -11.16
CA ILE A 293 2.62 -12.57 -10.25
C ILE A 293 3.15 -13.80 -10.99
N ASP A 294 2.67 -14.03 -12.21
CA ASP A 294 3.03 -15.21 -13.01
C ASP A 294 4.40 -15.06 -13.72
N HIS A 295 4.87 -13.82 -13.91
CA HIS A 295 6.14 -13.50 -14.58
C HIS A 295 7.00 -12.56 -13.71
N PRO A 296 7.57 -13.06 -12.60
CA PRO A 296 8.40 -12.25 -11.72
C PRO A 296 9.70 -11.81 -12.43
N LYS A 297 9.84 -10.51 -12.68
CA LYS A 297 11.08 -9.84 -13.15
C LYS A 297 11.73 -9.05 -11.99
N ASN A 298 12.35 -7.91 -12.31
CA ASN A 298 12.86 -6.96 -11.34
C ASN A 298 11.70 -6.20 -10.66
N GLU A 299 11.90 -5.87 -9.39
CA GLU A 299 10.92 -5.12 -8.60
C GLU A 299 10.62 -3.75 -9.23
N SER A 300 11.63 -3.10 -9.83
CA SER A 300 11.51 -1.79 -10.46
C SER A 300 10.56 -1.75 -11.66
N TRP A 301 10.55 -2.76 -12.54
CA TRP A 301 9.60 -2.78 -13.66
C TRP A 301 8.18 -2.91 -13.16
N ALA A 302 7.94 -3.77 -12.17
CA ALA A 302 6.62 -3.99 -11.60
C ALA A 302 6.09 -2.73 -10.87
N THR A 303 6.94 -2.04 -10.11
CA THR A 303 6.57 -0.77 -9.46
C THR A 303 6.37 0.37 -10.46
N ASN A 304 7.23 0.47 -11.49
CA ASN A 304 7.07 1.48 -12.55
C ASN A 304 5.79 1.25 -13.35
N MET A 305 5.41 0.00 -13.59
CA MET A 305 4.15 -0.34 -14.25
C MET A 305 2.95 0.16 -13.45
N ILE A 306 2.92 -0.09 -12.13
CA ILE A 306 1.84 0.40 -11.26
C ILE A 306 1.80 1.94 -11.20
N ASP A 307 2.96 2.61 -11.12
CA ASP A 307 3.05 4.07 -11.13
C ASP A 307 2.50 4.66 -12.45
N LEU A 308 2.88 4.10 -13.60
CA LEU A 308 2.38 4.51 -14.91
C LEU A 308 0.86 4.32 -15.04
N MET A 309 0.35 3.14 -14.67
CA MET A 309 -1.10 2.88 -14.67
C MET A 309 -1.86 3.91 -13.81
N ALA A 310 -1.33 4.25 -12.65
CA ALA A 310 -1.94 5.22 -11.74
C ALA A 310 -1.87 6.66 -12.29
N ARG A 311 -0.80 7.02 -13.01
CA ARG A 311 -0.68 8.32 -13.69
C ARG A 311 -1.62 8.47 -14.87
N TRP A 312 -1.76 7.43 -15.70
CA TRP A 312 -2.66 7.41 -16.85
C TRP A 312 -4.14 7.41 -16.43
N THR A 313 -4.44 6.85 -15.25
CA THR A 313 -5.81 6.79 -14.74
C THR A 313 -6.30 8.18 -14.30
N PRO A 314 -7.53 8.59 -14.70
CA PRO A 314 -8.16 9.82 -14.23
C PRO A 314 -8.14 9.90 -12.70
N VAL A 315 -7.81 11.08 -12.15
CA VAL A 315 -7.59 11.28 -10.70
C VAL A 315 -8.71 10.71 -9.83
N GLN A 316 -9.96 10.88 -10.28
CA GLN A 316 -11.17 10.44 -9.58
C GLN A 316 -11.32 8.91 -9.50
N LEU A 317 -10.64 8.15 -10.37
CA LEU A 317 -10.76 6.70 -10.50
C LEU A 317 -9.51 5.94 -10.04
N ARG A 318 -8.44 6.63 -9.62
CA ARG A 318 -7.17 5.99 -9.21
C ARG A 318 -7.33 5.00 -8.07
N PHE A 319 -8.27 5.24 -7.15
CA PHE A 319 -8.55 4.33 -6.03
C PHE A 319 -8.98 2.92 -6.50
N VAL A 320 -9.48 2.77 -7.74
CA VAL A 320 -9.85 1.49 -8.33
C VAL A 320 -8.64 0.56 -8.49
N ILE A 321 -7.44 1.11 -8.73
CA ILE A 321 -6.20 0.33 -8.82
C ILE A 321 -5.88 -0.29 -7.46
N MET A 322 -5.96 0.52 -6.39
CA MET A 322 -5.75 0.03 -5.02
C MET A 322 -6.77 -1.06 -4.65
N ARG A 323 -8.04 -0.84 -4.98
CA ARG A 323 -9.09 -1.84 -4.75
C ARG A 323 -8.81 -3.15 -5.49
N SER A 324 -8.33 -3.06 -6.73
CA SER A 324 -7.96 -4.22 -7.55
C SER A 324 -6.78 -4.99 -6.95
N LEU A 325 -5.75 -4.31 -6.46
CA LEU A 325 -4.61 -4.93 -5.76
C LEU A 325 -5.05 -5.70 -4.51
N LEU A 326 -5.92 -5.09 -3.69
CA LEU A 326 -6.47 -5.73 -2.49
C LEU A 326 -7.38 -6.93 -2.84
N GLU A 327 -8.13 -6.84 -3.93
CA GLU A 327 -8.94 -7.96 -4.43
C GLU A 327 -8.07 -9.14 -4.86
N VAL A 328 -7.01 -8.89 -5.63
CA VAL A 328 -6.06 -9.95 -6.02
C VAL A 328 -5.43 -10.57 -4.78
N MET A 329 -4.95 -9.77 -3.83
CA MET A 329 -4.39 -10.25 -2.56
C MET A 329 -5.39 -11.14 -1.79
N ALA A 330 -6.66 -10.72 -1.70
CA ALA A 330 -7.70 -11.50 -1.03
C ALA A 330 -8.05 -12.81 -1.75
N GLY A 331 -7.86 -12.88 -3.08
CA GLY A 331 -8.08 -14.07 -3.89
C GLY A 331 -6.93 -15.09 -3.88
N LEU A 332 -5.73 -14.69 -3.41
CA LEU A 332 -4.59 -15.59 -3.30
C LEU A 332 -4.77 -16.61 -2.17
N LEU A 333 -4.22 -17.82 -2.37
CA LEU A 333 -4.11 -18.79 -1.28
C LEU A 333 -3.19 -18.20 -0.21
N ILE A 334 -3.59 -18.27 1.06
CA ILE A 334 -2.81 -17.74 2.20
C ILE A 334 -1.45 -18.45 2.36
N THR A 335 -1.28 -19.62 1.74
CA THR A 335 -0.01 -20.35 1.68
C THR A 335 0.98 -19.77 0.66
N ASP A 336 0.50 -19.06 -0.36
CA ASP A 336 1.30 -18.51 -1.46
C ASP A 336 2.04 -17.23 -1.03
N THR A 337 2.89 -17.37 -0.01
CA THR A 337 3.56 -16.27 0.71
C THR A 337 4.35 -15.37 -0.25
N SER A 338 5.02 -15.94 -1.25
CA SER A 338 5.76 -15.19 -2.26
C SER A 338 4.86 -14.29 -3.12
N LYS A 339 3.66 -14.78 -3.48
CA LYS A 339 2.69 -13.98 -4.26
C LYS A 339 2.10 -12.86 -3.42
N HIS A 340 1.77 -13.14 -2.15
CA HIS A 340 1.37 -12.10 -1.19
C HIS A 340 2.45 -11.04 -1.04
N LEU A 341 3.73 -11.42 -1.00
CA LEU A 341 4.85 -10.48 -0.92
C LEU A 341 4.95 -9.58 -2.16
N VAL A 342 4.78 -10.13 -3.36
CA VAL A 342 4.75 -9.35 -4.61
C VAL A 342 3.62 -8.32 -4.57
N VAL A 343 2.38 -8.73 -4.27
CA VAL A 343 1.24 -7.79 -4.23
C VAL A 343 1.42 -6.74 -3.13
N THR A 344 1.97 -7.12 -1.97
CA THR A 344 2.27 -6.19 -0.87
C THR A 344 3.28 -5.12 -1.31
N ARG A 345 4.32 -5.50 -2.07
CA ARG A 345 5.28 -4.54 -2.65
C ARG A 345 4.62 -3.58 -3.63
N LEU A 346 3.72 -4.08 -4.49
CA LEU A 346 2.96 -3.22 -5.42
C LEU A 346 2.08 -2.20 -4.69
N ILE A 347 1.38 -2.64 -3.64
CA ILE A 347 0.56 -1.75 -2.79
C ILE A 347 1.43 -0.70 -2.10
N SER A 348 2.54 -1.12 -1.48
CA SER A 348 3.52 -0.26 -0.82
C SER A 348 4.07 0.81 -1.79
N SER A 349 4.45 0.39 -3.01
CA SER A 349 4.93 1.31 -4.04
C SER A 349 3.87 2.32 -4.46
N LEU A 350 2.60 1.91 -4.58
CA LEU A 350 1.52 2.82 -4.95
C LEU A 350 1.26 3.85 -3.84
N LEU A 351 1.20 3.42 -2.59
CA LEU A 351 0.92 4.28 -1.43
C LEU A 351 2.05 5.28 -1.14
N SER A 352 3.29 4.87 -1.35
CA SER A 352 4.50 5.69 -1.14
C SER A 352 4.87 6.56 -2.36
N SER A 353 4.21 6.36 -3.50
CA SER A 353 4.45 7.16 -4.71
C SER A 353 3.99 8.62 -4.54
N SER A 354 4.22 9.48 -5.53
CA SER A 354 3.62 10.83 -5.54
C SER A 354 2.14 10.86 -5.98
N VAL A 355 1.56 9.70 -6.29
CA VAL A 355 0.22 9.62 -6.87
C VAL A 355 -0.85 9.68 -5.78
N ASN A 356 -1.60 10.77 -5.77
CA ASN A 356 -2.73 10.94 -4.87
C ASN A 356 -3.93 10.04 -5.28
N LEU A 357 -4.48 9.28 -4.32
CA LEU A 357 -5.63 8.38 -4.49
C LEU A 357 -6.90 8.99 -3.88
N VAL A 358 -7.44 10.04 -4.51
CA VAL A 358 -8.66 10.70 -4.03
C VAL A 358 -9.82 9.69 -3.95
N GLY A 359 -10.55 9.69 -2.83
CA GLY A 359 -11.67 8.77 -2.59
C GLY A 359 -11.27 7.44 -1.94
N LEU A 360 -10.00 7.27 -1.53
CA LEU A 360 -9.57 6.09 -0.80
C LEU A 360 -10.17 6.05 0.63
N SER A 361 -10.80 4.92 0.98
CA SER A 361 -11.18 4.63 2.37
C SER A 361 -9.96 4.06 3.11
N VAL A 362 -9.20 4.94 3.77
CA VAL A 362 -7.94 4.59 4.45
C VAL A 362 -8.13 3.47 5.49
N LEU A 363 -9.21 3.54 6.28
CA LEU A 363 -9.50 2.51 7.28
C LEU A 363 -9.85 1.16 6.66
N ASP A 364 -10.60 1.12 5.55
CA ASP A 364 -10.88 -0.16 4.88
C ASP A 364 -9.60 -0.82 4.38
N VAL A 365 -8.66 -0.04 3.80
CA VAL A 365 -7.36 -0.58 3.37
C VAL A 365 -6.55 -1.09 4.56
N LEU A 366 -6.49 -0.31 5.64
CA LEU A 366 -5.82 -0.71 6.89
C LEU A 366 -6.39 -2.05 7.40
N HIS A 367 -7.71 -2.19 7.43
CA HIS A 367 -8.36 -3.42 7.90
C HIS A 367 -8.05 -4.63 7.03
N VAL A 368 -8.07 -4.48 5.71
CA VAL A 368 -7.72 -5.59 4.80
C VAL A 368 -6.26 -6.01 5.01
N LEU A 369 -5.33 -5.07 5.05
CA LEU A 369 -3.90 -5.37 5.24
C LEU A 369 -3.62 -5.98 6.63
N PHE A 370 -4.23 -5.44 7.68
CA PHE A 370 -4.08 -5.98 9.03
C PHE A 370 -4.71 -7.37 9.16
N SER A 371 -5.83 -7.62 8.47
CA SER A 371 -6.42 -8.96 8.39
C SER A 371 -5.45 -9.96 7.73
N GLN A 372 -4.65 -9.55 6.75
CA GLN A 372 -3.64 -10.43 6.15
C GLN A 372 -2.52 -10.77 7.15
N ILE A 373 -2.05 -9.80 7.94
CA ILE A 373 -1.08 -10.04 9.02
C ILE A 373 -1.59 -11.15 9.95
N LEU A 374 -2.84 -11.02 10.42
CA LEU A 374 -3.43 -12.02 11.32
C LEU A 374 -3.61 -13.39 10.66
N ASN A 375 -4.03 -13.43 9.41
CA ASN A 375 -4.19 -14.68 8.67
C ASN A 375 -2.84 -15.41 8.53
N HIS A 376 -1.75 -14.71 8.22
CA HIS A 376 -0.42 -15.32 8.11
C HIS A 376 0.13 -15.76 9.48
N LEU A 377 -0.10 -15.00 10.54
CA LEU A 377 0.23 -15.40 11.91
C LEU A 377 -0.54 -16.65 12.35
N HIS A 378 -1.83 -16.75 12.00
CA HIS A 378 -2.64 -17.94 12.27
C HIS A 378 -2.13 -19.17 11.53
N GLN A 379 -1.66 -19.02 10.29
CA GLN A 379 -1.02 -20.14 9.58
C GLN A 379 0.33 -20.52 10.20
N GLN A 380 1.03 -19.57 10.83
CA GLN A 380 2.29 -19.85 11.52
C GLN A 380 2.04 -20.62 12.82
N SER A 381 0.97 -20.29 13.57
CA SER A 381 0.61 -21.04 14.79
C SER A 381 0.20 -22.48 14.49
N LYS A 382 -0.33 -22.76 13.30
CA LYS A 382 -0.64 -24.12 12.81
C LYS A 382 0.58 -24.96 12.40
N GLY A 383 1.80 -24.41 12.49
CA GLY A 383 3.03 -25.13 12.15
C GLY A 383 3.23 -25.36 10.65
N ILE A 384 2.55 -24.59 9.79
CA ILE A 384 2.83 -24.62 8.34
C ILE A 384 4.22 -24.05 8.12
N LYS A 385 5.11 -24.85 7.51
CA LYS A 385 6.50 -24.47 7.25
C LYS A 385 6.56 -23.18 6.45
N ASP A 386 7.41 -22.27 6.91
CA ASP A 386 7.78 -21.05 6.20
C ASP A 386 8.83 -21.40 5.15
N GLU A 387 8.48 -21.31 3.87
CA GLU A 387 9.42 -21.55 2.78
C GLU A 387 10.48 -20.43 2.80
N GLY A 388 11.69 -20.74 3.28
CA GLY A 388 12.85 -19.87 3.20
C GLY A 388 12.82 -18.60 4.09
N GLY A 389 11.93 -18.49 5.07
CA GLY A 389 11.80 -17.29 5.91
C GLY A 389 10.94 -16.17 5.28
N THR A 390 10.29 -16.46 4.15
CA THR A 390 9.52 -15.49 3.35
C THR A 390 8.36 -14.88 4.14
N ARG A 391 7.75 -15.62 5.08
CA ARG A 391 6.62 -15.12 5.87
C ARG A 391 7.01 -14.03 6.82
N LYS A 392 8.18 -14.13 7.45
CA LYS A 392 8.68 -13.05 8.31
C LYS A 392 8.86 -11.76 7.50
N ILE A 393 9.49 -11.87 6.32
CA ILE A 393 9.67 -10.74 5.39
C ILE A 393 8.32 -10.16 4.96
N LEU A 394 7.34 -11.01 4.66
CA LEU A 394 5.99 -10.59 4.31
C LEU A 394 5.31 -9.83 5.46
N LEU A 395 5.36 -10.34 6.68
CA LEU A 395 4.77 -9.69 7.85
C LEU A 395 5.40 -8.31 8.10
N ASP A 396 6.72 -8.21 7.98
CA ASP A 396 7.44 -6.94 8.08
C ASP A 396 7.03 -5.98 6.95
N LYS A 397 6.93 -6.46 5.72
CA LYS A 397 6.54 -5.64 4.57
C LYS A 397 5.06 -5.21 4.65
N LEU A 398 4.16 -6.06 5.13
CA LEU A 398 2.76 -5.70 5.39
C LEU A 398 2.67 -4.58 6.44
N ALA A 399 3.45 -4.67 7.51
CA ALA A 399 3.49 -3.64 8.54
C ALA A 399 3.94 -2.28 7.96
N LEU A 400 5.01 -2.27 7.17
CA LEU A 400 5.47 -1.09 6.46
C LEU A 400 4.44 -0.56 5.45
N THR A 401 3.72 -1.47 4.76
CA THR A 401 2.68 -1.09 3.78
C THR A 401 1.49 -0.40 4.46
N ILE A 402 1.12 -0.82 5.68
CA ILE A 402 0.11 -0.10 6.47
C ILE A 402 0.62 1.29 6.85
N ALA A 403 1.91 1.42 7.19
CA ALA A 403 2.51 2.73 7.46
C ALA A 403 2.57 3.62 6.22
N ASP A 404 2.78 3.05 5.02
CA ASP A 404 2.77 3.82 3.75
C ASP A 404 1.42 4.52 3.49
N LEU A 405 0.31 4.08 4.11
CA LEU A 405 -0.97 4.81 4.08
C LEU A 405 -0.86 6.22 4.69
N ALA A 406 0.08 6.44 5.60
CA ALA A 406 0.35 7.72 6.23
C ALA A 406 1.17 8.68 5.36
N THR A 407 1.65 8.25 4.19
CA THR A 407 2.42 9.10 3.26
C THR A 407 1.61 10.29 2.77
N HIS A 408 0.30 10.08 2.53
CA HIS A 408 -0.62 11.13 2.10
C HIS A 408 -1.73 11.32 3.12
N THR A 409 -1.98 12.58 3.49
CA THR A 409 -3.08 12.96 4.39
C THR A 409 -4.33 13.31 3.57
N TYR A 410 -5.37 12.46 3.63
CA TYR A 410 -6.65 12.68 2.96
C TYR A 410 -7.65 13.47 3.81
N TYR A 411 -7.54 13.39 5.13
CA TYR A 411 -8.33 14.14 6.11
C TYR A 411 -7.53 14.37 7.40
N SER A 412 -7.90 15.40 8.18
CA SER A 412 -7.11 15.90 9.32
C SER A 412 -6.83 14.85 10.40
N ASP A 413 -7.82 14.01 10.72
CA ASP A 413 -7.75 13.04 11.81
C ASP A 413 -7.25 11.65 11.38
N GLN A 414 -6.80 11.48 10.12
CA GLN A 414 -6.43 10.18 9.56
C GLN A 414 -5.44 9.38 10.41
N ILE A 415 -4.35 10.02 10.83
CA ILE A 415 -3.31 9.34 11.61
C ILE A 415 -3.83 8.97 13.00
N SER A 416 -4.61 9.87 13.63
CA SER A 416 -5.27 9.59 14.91
C SER A 416 -6.22 8.41 14.81
N ASP A 417 -7.03 8.35 13.75
CA ASP A 417 -7.97 7.27 13.51
C ASP A 417 -7.25 5.95 13.27
N MET A 418 -6.22 5.93 12.42
CA MET A 418 -5.42 4.72 12.15
C MET A 418 -4.75 4.17 13.42
N VAL A 419 -4.10 5.04 14.22
CA VAL A 419 -3.42 4.63 15.45
C VAL A 419 -4.43 4.15 16.50
N THR A 420 -5.52 4.90 16.71
CA THR A 420 -6.57 4.51 17.66
C THR A 420 -7.21 3.19 17.27
N GLU A 421 -7.47 2.98 15.98
CA GLU A 421 -8.11 1.77 15.48
C GLU A 421 -7.28 0.51 15.73
N ILE A 422 -5.96 0.61 15.59
CA ILE A 422 -5.03 -0.46 15.93
C ILE A 422 -4.97 -0.64 17.45
N LEU A 423 -4.71 0.42 18.22
CA LEU A 423 -4.53 0.34 19.68
C LEU A 423 -5.78 -0.22 20.39
N VAL A 424 -6.98 0.16 19.96
CA VAL A 424 -8.26 -0.38 20.49
C VAL A 424 -8.39 -1.89 20.25
N ARG A 425 -7.85 -2.40 19.14
CA ARG A 425 -7.85 -3.83 18.85
C ARG A 425 -6.82 -4.60 19.66
N LEU A 426 -5.72 -3.96 20.06
CA LEU A 426 -4.69 -4.60 20.88
C LEU A 426 -5.09 -4.76 22.36
N ARG A 427 -6.19 -4.18 22.82
CA ARG A 427 -6.63 -4.25 24.23
C ARG A 427 -7.09 -5.66 24.64
N PRO A 428 -6.80 -6.11 25.88
CA PRO A 428 -7.25 -7.39 26.41
C PRO A 428 -8.75 -7.30 26.71
N ILE A 429 -9.45 -8.40 26.51
CA ILE A 429 -10.89 -8.50 26.83
C ILE A 429 -11.02 -8.40 28.35
N THR A 430 -11.71 -7.37 28.83
CA THR A 430 -12.09 -7.27 30.24
C THR A 430 -13.40 -8.02 30.45
N GLN A 431 -13.56 -8.67 31.60
CA GLN A 431 -14.78 -9.45 31.92
C GLN A 431 -16.07 -8.63 31.87
N GLU A 432 -16.00 -7.29 31.90
CA GLU A 432 -17.16 -6.39 31.83
C GLU A 432 -17.84 -6.40 30.45
N GLU A 433 -17.10 -6.59 29.35
CA GLU A 433 -17.65 -6.66 27.97
C GLU A 433 -18.46 -7.96 27.71
N HIS A 434 -18.28 -8.97 28.56
CA HIS A 434 -19.05 -10.21 28.51
C HIS A 434 -20.48 -10.05 29.06
N TYR A 435 -20.73 -9.08 29.94
CA TYR A 435 -22.04 -8.88 30.55
C TYR A 435 -22.94 -7.91 29.78
N GLU A 436 -22.38 -6.93 29.06
CA GLU A 436 -23.18 -6.01 28.23
C GLU A 436 -23.79 -6.70 26.98
N ASN A 437 -23.10 -7.70 26.43
CA ASN A 437 -23.63 -8.46 25.28
C ASN A 437 -24.61 -9.58 25.67
N ALA A 438 -24.75 -9.90 26.97
CA ALA A 438 -25.65 -10.94 27.45
C ALA A 438 -27.00 -10.40 27.95
N ASN A 439 -27.04 -9.17 28.48
CA ASN A 439 -28.26 -8.53 28.96
C ASN A 439 -28.43 -7.16 28.30
N GLY A 440 -29.16 -7.12 27.18
CA GLY A 440 -29.48 -5.91 26.43
C GLY A 440 -30.42 -4.95 27.16
N ASN A 441 -29.99 -4.39 28.29
CA ASN A 441 -30.60 -3.24 28.97
C ASN A 441 -29.59 -2.66 29.98
N GLY A 442 -28.77 -1.70 29.54
CA GLY A 442 -27.90 -0.89 30.38
C GLY A 442 -27.56 0.42 29.67
N ALA A 443 -27.80 1.55 30.32
CA ALA A 443 -27.78 2.88 29.74
C ALA A 443 -26.40 3.32 29.25
N GLY A 444 -26.39 4.10 28.15
CA GLY A 444 -25.21 4.37 27.36
C GLY A 444 -24.15 5.23 28.04
N ALA A 445 -22.89 4.84 27.81
CA ALA A 445 -21.74 5.71 27.86
C ALA A 445 -21.05 5.71 26.47
N LEU A 446 -21.41 6.71 25.67
CA LEU A 446 -20.64 7.29 24.56
C LEU A 446 -19.91 6.31 23.61
N ARG A 447 -20.66 5.53 22.84
CA ARG A 447 -20.27 5.26 21.45
C ARG A 447 -20.53 6.53 20.64
N PRO A 448 -19.54 7.12 19.93
CA PRO A 448 -19.85 8.05 18.86
C PRO A 448 -20.63 7.28 17.80
N THR A 449 -21.89 7.68 17.63
CA THR A 449 -22.82 7.20 16.62
C THR A 449 -22.20 7.22 15.22
N ARG A 450 -22.05 6.04 14.62
CA ARG A 450 -22.04 5.89 13.16
C ARG A 450 -22.74 4.59 12.75
N GLU A 451 -24.03 4.51 13.09
CA GLU A 451 -24.97 3.74 12.27
C GLU A 451 -25.49 4.67 11.18
N MET A 452 -25.21 4.37 9.91
CA MET A 452 -26.16 4.41 8.79
C MET A 452 -25.46 4.27 7.42
N TYR A 453 -26.12 3.48 6.56
CA TYR A 453 -25.88 3.18 5.15
C TYR A 453 -24.71 2.25 4.82
N GLU A 454 -24.94 0.93 4.98
CA GLU A 454 -24.19 -0.09 4.24
C GLU A 454 -24.77 -0.23 2.82
N PRO A 455 -24.00 0.06 1.76
CA PRO A 455 -24.18 -0.64 0.50
C PRO A 455 -23.61 -2.06 0.66
N PRO A 456 -24.12 -3.06 -0.08
CA PRO A 456 -23.68 -4.45 0.07
C PRO A 456 -22.20 -4.57 -0.36
N SER A 457 -21.28 -4.59 0.60
CA SER A 457 -19.84 -4.72 0.33
C SER A 457 -19.43 -6.19 0.35
N THR A 458 -18.85 -6.61 -0.76
CA THR A 458 -18.50 -7.99 -1.12
C THR A 458 -17.26 -8.54 -0.40
N VAL A 459 -16.90 -8.05 0.78
CA VAL A 459 -15.77 -8.59 1.55
C VAL A 459 -16.13 -8.55 3.04
N GLY A 460 -16.55 -9.70 3.59
CA GLY A 460 -16.89 -9.90 5.00
C GLY A 460 -15.69 -9.84 5.97
N SER A 461 -14.89 -8.77 5.92
CA SER A 461 -13.61 -8.66 6.63
C SER A 461 -13.75 -8.18 8.09
N TYR A 462 -14.71 -7.30 8.40
CA TYR A 462 -14.84 -6.73 9.76
C TYR A 462 -15.22 -7.76 10.83
N ALA A 463 -16.16 -8.66 10.54
CA ALA A 463 -16.61 -9.69 11.50
C ALA A 463 -15.54 -10.75 11.80
N ASN A 464 -14.54 -10.90 10.93
CA ASN A 464 -13.46 -11.86 11.13
C ASN A 464 -12.32 -11.27 11.96
N LEU A 465 -12.05 -9.96 11.85
CA LEU A 465 -10.97 -9.28 12.59
C LEU A 465 -11.15 -9.39 14.11
N ASP A 466 -12.34 -9.11 14.61
CA ASP A 466 -12.71 -9.29 16.02
C ASP A 466 -12.67 -10.76 16.45
N LYS A 467 -12.97 -11.69 15.54
CA LYS A 467 -12.94 -13.13 15.81
C LYS A 467 -11.53 -13.69 15.96
N TYR A 468 -10.53 -13.10 15.28
CA TYR A 468 -9.13 -13.52 15.35
C TYR A 468 -8.37 -12.88 16.52
N ILE A 469 -8.71 -11.64 16.87
CA ILE A 469 -8.07 -10.91 17.97
C ILE A 469 -8.79 -11.16 19.31
N ARG A 470 -10.13 -11.29 19.31
CA ARG A 470 -10.98 -11.16 20.51
C ARG A 470 -11.82 -12.41 20.86
N LYS A 471 -11.47 -13.62 20.39
CA LYS A 471 -12.21 -14.83 20.78
C LYS A 471 -11.79 -15.37 22.14
N GLY A 472 -12.76 -15.47 23.05
CA GLY A 472 -12.64 -16.10 24.37
C GLY A 472 -12.28 -17.59 24.36
N GLU A 473 -11.88 -18.06 25.54
CA GLU A 473 -11.29 -19.32 26.03
C GLU A 473 -11.51 -20.67 25.29
N SER A 474 -12.35 -20.75 24.26
CA SER A 474 -12.77 -22.01 23.62
C SER A 474 -11.90 -22.48 22.44
N GLN A 475 -10.88 -21.72 22.01
CA GLN A 475 -9.90 -22.19 21.03
C GLN A 475 -8.48 -21.86 21.50
N LYS A 476 -7.87 -22.80 22.23
CA LYS A 476 -6.42 -22.82 22.46
C LYS A 476 -5.71 -22.79 21.09
N ASN A 477 -4.85 -21.79 20.87
CA ASN A 477 -3.82 -21.67 19.82
C ASN A 477 -4.03 -20.62 18.70
N ILE A 478 -4.31 -19.38 19.05
CA ILE A 478 -3.66 -18.24 18.37
C ILE A 478 -2.85 -17.50 19.43
N SER A 479 -1.53 -17.43 19.25
CA SER A 479 -0.69 -16.61 20.12
C SER A 479 -1.02 -15.15 19.81
N HIS A 480 -1.74 -14.49 20.70
CA HIS A 480 -2.07 -13.06 20.62
C HIS A 480 -0.79 -12.21 20.58
N LYS A 481 0.31 -12.72 21.13
CA LYS A 481 1.55 -11.97 21.36
C LYS A 481 2.26 -11.50 20.07
N PRO A 482 2.53 -12.34 19.05
CA PRO A 482 3.03 -11.85 17.76
C PRO A 482 2.15 -10.78 17.11
N ALA A 483 0.82 -10.87 17.24
CA ALA A 483 -0.09 -9.88 16.69
C ALA A 483 0.02 -8.54 17.42
N LEU A 484 0.17 -8.56 18.76
CA LEU A 484 0.47 -7.37 19.56
C LEU A 484 1.77 -6.71 19.13
N VAL A 485 2.85 -7.50 19.01
CA VAL A 485 4.17 -7.00 18.62
C VAL A 485 4.11 -6.32 17.26
N ILE A 486 3.50 -6.97 16.26
CA ILE A 486 3.38 -6.38 14.92
C ILE A 486 2.44 -5.17 14.94
N GLY A 487 1.33 -5.20 15.68
CA GLY A 487 0.42 -4.05 15.78
C GLY A 487 1.10 -2.82 16.36
N LEU A 488 1.90 -2.99 17.42
CA LEU A 488 2.68 -1.90 18.03
C LEU A 488 3.79 -1.41 17.09
N LYS A 489 4.45 -2.32 16.36
CA LYS A 489 5.37 -1.95 15.28
C LYS A 489 4.66 -1.12 14.22
N VAL A 490 3.47 -1.50 13.78
CA VAL A 490 2.68 -0.72 12.80
C VAL A 490 2.38 0.68 13.34
N VAL A 491 1.98 0.83 14.61
CA VAL A 491 1.77 2.15 15.23
C VAL A 491 3.03 3.00 15.17
N LYS A 492 4.18 2.45 15.53
CA LYS A 492 5.48 3.13 15.43
C LYS A 492 5.77 3.59 14.00
N GLU A 493 5.62 2.70 13.03
CA GLU A 493 5.92 3.01 11.62
C GLU A 493 4.95 4.06 11.04
N ILE A 494 3.65 3.99 11.37
CA ILE A 494 2.65 5.01 10.99
C ILE A 494 3.09 6.39 11.49
N LEU A 495 3.45 6.50 12.77
CA LEU A 495 3.89 7.77 13.37
C LEU A 495 5.17 8.28 12.70
N THR A 496 6.11 7.38 12.41
CA THR A 496 7.38 7.72 11.76
C THR A 496 7.16 8.27 10.35
N VAL A 497 6.33 7.60 9.54
CA VAL A 497 6.00 8.05 8.18
C VAL A 497 5.22 9.37 8.22
N ALA A 498 4.19 9.47 9.06
CA ALA A 498 3.35 10.67 9.17
C ALA A 498 4.11 11.94 9.56
N ASN A 499 5.21 11.81 10.30
CA ASN A 499 6.06 12.92 10.74
C ASN A 499 7.25 13.20 9.82
N GLY A 500 7.56 12.29 8.89
CA GLY A 500 8.67 12.44 7.96
C GLY A 500 8.28 13.09 6.62
N VAL A 501 6.98 13.28 6.36
CA VAL A 501 6.47 13.75 5.06
C VAL A 501 5.77 15.09 5.20
N GLU A 502 6.10 16.03 4.31
CA GLU A 502 5.36 17.28 4.16
C GLU A 502 4.08 17.03 3.35
N SER A 503 2.93 17.01 4.02
CA SER A 503 1.61 16.90 3.38
C SER A 503 0.99 18.28 3.14
N GLY A 504 0.27 18.46 2.02
CA GLY A 504 -0.45 19.70 1.72
C GLY A 504 -1.67 19.96 2.62
N VAL A 505 -2.17 18.93 3.31
CA VAL A 505 -3.22 19.03 4.33
C VAL A 505 -2.59 19.00 5.71
N THR A 506 -2.92 19.96 6.56
CA THR A 506 -2.48 19.97 7.96
C THR A 506 -3.14 18.83 8.73
N ARG A 507 -2.35 17.84 9.13
CA ARG A 507 -2.81 16.73 9.98
C ARG A 507 -2.97 17.19 11.43
N ASN A 508 -3.93 16.59 12.13
CA ASN A 508 -4.02 16.70 13.58
C ASN A 508 -3.01 15.77 14.25
N ILE A 509 -2.49 16.23 15.38
CA ILE A 509 -1.62 15.44 16.25
C ILE A 509 -2.44 14.30 16.87
N VAL A 510 -1.83 13.12 17.01
CA VAL A 510 -2.47 11.98 17.66
C VAL A 510 -2.67 12.30 19.15
N PRO A 511 -3.92 12.29 19.65
CA PRO A 511 -4.21 12.68 21.02
C PRO A 511 -3.76 11.59 22.02
N LEU A 512 -3.36 11.99 23.24
CA LEU A 512 -2.97 11.07 24.32
C LEU A 512 -4.07 10.02 24.63
N GLN A 513 -5.33 10.37 24.36
CA GLN A 513 -6.49 9.52 24.56
C GLN A 513 -6.48 8.27 23.67
N ALA A 514 -5.76 8.28 22.55
CA ALA A 514 -5.59 7.11 21.68
C ALA A 514 -4.96 5.93 22.44
N TRP A 515 -4.08 6.24 23.41
CA TRP A 515 -3.38 5.26 24.26
C TRP A 515 -4.17 4.82 25.49
N ASN A 516 -5.38 5.33 25.72
CA ASN A 516 -6.17 4.89 26.88
C ASN A 516 -6.34 3.36 26.89
N GLN A 517 -6.19 2.73 28.06
CA GLN A 517 -6.38 1.29 28.28
C GLN A 517 -5.34 0.39 27.58
N THR A 518 -4.19 0.93 27.16
CA THR A 518 -3.08 0.14 26.62
C THR A 518 -1.96 -0.09 27.64
N GLU A 519 -2.07 0.48 28.84
CA GLU A 519 -1.01 0.56 29.85
C GLU A 519 -0.62 -0.81 30.42
N TRP A 520 -1.54 -1.78 30.38
CA TRP A 520 -1.33 -3.18 30.77
C TRP A 520 -0.17 -3.85 30.00
N ALA A 521 0.15 -3.39 28.79
CA ALA A 521 1.19 -3.96 27.95
C ALA A 521 2.61 -3.73 28.51
N LEU A 522 2.78 -2.78 29.44
CA LEU A 522 4.04 -2.56 30.16
C LEU A 522 4.37 -3.72 31.10
N THR A 523 3.36 -4.28 31.75
CA THR A 523 3.48 -5.38 32.72
C THR A 523 3.25 -6.76 32.08
N GLU A 524 3.23 -6.84 30.74
CA GLU A 524 3.05 -8.12 30.04
C GLU A 524 4.33 -8.97 30.16
N LYS A 525 4.15 -10.26 30.47
CA LYS A 525 5.27 -11.19 30.71
C LYS A 525 6.07 -11.51 29.47
N ASP A 526 5.51 -11.27 28.28
CA ASP A 526 6.22 -11.45 27.02
C ASP A 526 7.16 -10.28 26.76
N ALA A 527 8.47 -10.57 26.70
CA ALA A 527 9.46 -9.53 26.44
C ALA A 527 9.25 -8.83 25.10
N GLY A 528 8.79 -9.55 24.07
CA GLY A 528 8.53 -8.95 22.77
C GLY A 528 7.43 -7.88 22.83
N VAL A 529 6.37 -8.13 23.60
CA VAL A 529 5.22 -7.22 23.72
C VAL A 529 5.61 -5.95 24.47
N HIS A 530 6.27 -6.06 25.63
CA HIS A 530 6.66 -4.87 26.38
C HIS A 530 7.68 -4.03 25.58
N ILE A 531 8.65 -4.65 24.91
CA ILE A 531 9.66 -3.92 24.13
C ILE A 531 8.98 -3.14 23.00
N ALA A 532 8.09 -3.80 22.26
CA ALA A 532 7.36 -3.17 21.16
C ALA A 532 6.45 -2.04 21.65
N TYR A 533 5.83 -2.18 22.83
CA TYR A 533 4.97 -1.17 23.41
C TYR A 533 5.75 0.07 23.83
N VAL A 534 6.86 -0.13 24.53
CA VAL A 534 7.77 0.94 24.96
C VAL A 534 8.33 1.68 23.75
N ASP A 535 8.79 0.96 22.73
CA ASP A 535 9.33 1.54 21.50
C ASP A 535 8.30 2.41 20.76
N ALA A 536 7.07 1.90 20.61
CA ALA A 536 5.98 2.66 19.99
C ALA A 536 5.57 3.90 20.82
N LEU A 537 5.51 3.77 22.15
CA LEU A 537 5.13 4.85 23.05
C LEU A 537 6.20 5.96 23.11
N LEU A 538 7.48 5.59 23.16
CA LEU A 538 8.59 6.56 23.10
C LEU A 538 8.62 7.27 21.74
N THR A 539 8.42 6.54 20.64
CA THR A 539 8.30 7.15 19.31
C THR A 539 7.15 8.16 19.25
N TYR A 540 6.00 7.85 19.85
CA TYR A 540 4.88 8.79 19.97
C TYR A 540 5.26 10.06 20.73
N PHE A 541 5.89 9.93 21.91
CA PHE A 541 6.33 11.09 22.68
C PHE A 541 7.32 11.97 21.91
N ASP A 542 8.25 11.36 21.18
CA ASP A 542 9.27 12.08 20.42
C ASP A 542 8.71 12.80 19.19
N LEU A 543 7.76 12.19 18.47
CA LEU A 543 7.26 12.71 17.20
C LEU A 543 5.99 13.57 17.33
N GLU A 544 5.05 13.20 18.20
CA GLU A 544 3.74 13.88 18.27
C GLU A 544 3.67 14.99 19.34
N ILE A 545 4.37 14.81 20.46
CA ILE A 545 4.35 15.79 21.56
C ILE A 545 5.50 16.80 21.42
N GLY A 546 6.64 16.38 20.87
CA GLY A 546 7.79 17.25 20.64
C GLY A 546 8.44 17.76 21.93
N LYS A 547 9.34 18.75 21.81
CA LYS A 547 10.10 19.33 22.94
C LYS A 547 9.39 20.48 23.66
N ASP A 548 8.40 21.11 23.03
CA ASP A 548 7.71 22.29 23.56
C ASP A 548 6.32 21.93 24.14
N PRO A 549 6.21 21.73 25.48
CA PRO A 549 4.96 21.34 26.13
C PRO A 549 3.87 22.42 26.09
N GLU A 550 4.18 23.65 25.65
CA GLU A 550 3.22 24.76 25.55
C GLU A 550 2.29 24.66 24.32
N VAL A 551 2.67 23.87 23.30
CA VAL A 551 1.85 23.66 22.08
C VAL A 551 0.79 22.59 22.31
N PHE A 552 1.03 21.65 23.23
CA PHE A 552 0.07 20.62 23.59
C PHE A 552 -0.92 21.20 24.62
N ASP A 553 -2.10 21.64 24.18
CA ASP A 553 -3.16 22.15 25.05
C ASP A 553 -3.80 21.01 25.88
N VAL A 554 -3.04 20.49 26.84
CA VAL A 554 -3.47 19.48 27.81
C VAL A 554 -4.75 19.93 28.53
N LYS A 555 -4.91 21.26 28.71
CA LYS A 555 -5.99 21.88 29.48
C LYS A 555 -7.37 21.63 28.89
N LYS A 556 -7.50 21.37 27.58
CA LYS A 556 -8.80 21.10 26.95
C LYS A 556 -9.22 19.63 26.90
N ARG A 557 -8.35 18.65 27.20
CA ARG A 557 -8.64 17.25 26.85
C ARG A 557 -8.41 16.17 27.91
N SER A 558 -7.86 16.43 29.10
CA SER A 558 -7.72 15.35 30.12
C SER A 558 -7.90 15.78 31.58
N SER A 559 -9.05 16.39 31.89
CA SER A 559 -9.44 16.77 33.26
C SER A 559 -9.78 15.59 34.18
N SER A 560 -9.85 14.35 33.69
CA SER A 560 -10.25 13.19 34.50
C SER A 560 -9.06 12.52 35.21
N SER A 561 -9.23 12.22 36.50
CA SER A 561 -8.35 11.36 37.31
C SER A 561 -8.16 9.93 36.75
N SER A 562 -8.91 9.56 35.70
CA SER A 562 -8.93 8.27 35.02
C SER A 562 -8.35 8.28 33.59
N GLY A 563 -7.50 9.25 33.24
CA GLY A 563 -6.86 9.30 31.91
C GLY A 563 -5.66 8.34 31.74
N PHE A 564 -5.20 8.16 30.49
CA PHE A 564 -4.02 7.34 30.14
C PHE A 564 -2.83 7.58 31.07
N LEU A 565 -2.47 8.85 31.28
CA LEU A 565 -1.31 9.22 32.09
C LEU A 565 -1.42 8.75 33.55
N ALA A 566 -2.62 8.72 34.14
CA ALA A 566 -2.81 8.23 35.50
C ALA A 566 -2.60 6.72 35.57
N ARG A 567 -3.16 5.96 34.62
CA ARG A 567 -2.94 4.51 34.51
C ARG A 567 -1.50 4.15 34.13
N LEU A 568 -0.83 5.00 33.35
CA LEU A 568 0.58 4.80 32.98
C LEU A 568 1.46 4.85 34.21
N HIS A 569 1.30 5.85 35.07
CA HIS A 569 2.07 5.94 36.31
C HIS A 569 1.72 4.84 37.31
N LEU A 570 0.46 4.38 37.34
CA LEU A 570 0.07 3.20 38.13
C LEU A 570 0.77 1.93 37.62
N ALA A 571 0.75 1.70 36.30
CA ALA A 571 1.41 0.56 35.67
C ALA A 571 2.93 0.60 35.88
N LEU A 572 3.56 1.78 35.78
CA LEU A 572 4.99 1.95 36.07
C LEU A 572 5.31 1.70 37.55
N TYR A 573 4.43 2.12 38.47
CA TYR A 573 4.58 1.82 39.89
C TYR A 573 4.51 0.32 40.16
N ASP A 574 3.55 -0.38 39.57
CA ASP A 574 3.43 -1.83 39.69
C ASP A 574 4.64 -2.52 39.05
N TYR A 575 5.09 -2.07 37.88
CA TYR A 575 6.26 -2.58 37.18
C TYR A 575 7.54 -2.41 38.02
N CYS A 576 7.74 -1.28 38.70
CA CYS A 576 8.85 -1.08 39.63
C CYS A 576 8.94 -2.16 40.72
N LEU A 577 7.80 -2.68 41.18
CA LEU A 577 7.71 -3.61 42.30
C LEU A 577 7.71 -5.09 41.87
N GLU A 578 7.85 -5.38 40.57
CA GLU A 578 7.90 -6.75 40.07
C GLU A 578 9.21 -7.46 40.47
N LEU A 579 9.07 -8.65 41.07
CA LEU A 579 10.20 -9.46 41.52
C LEU A 579 11.04 -10.01 40.36
N SER A 580 10.48 -10.08 39.16
CA SER A 580 11.11 -10.60 37.94
C SER A 580 11.99 -9.59 37.20
N ASN A 581 12.04 -8.33 37.65
CA ASN A 581 12.77 -7.28 36.94
C ASN A 581 14.27 -7.56 36.85
N LYS A 582 14.80 -7.36 35.66
CA LYS A 582 16.22 -7.32 35.32
C LYS A 582 16.70 -5.86 35.27
N ALA A 583 18.01 -5.67 35.14
CA ALA A 583 18.60 -4.33 34.99
C ALA A 583 17.99 -3.54 33.82
N GLU A 584 17.76 -4.20 32.68
CA GLU A 584 17.15 -3.60 31.48
C GLU A 584 15.71 -3.06 31.72
N ASP A 585 14.96 -3.70 32.62
CA ASP A 585 13.61 -3.26 32.98
C ASP A 585 13.66 -1.93 33.77
N PHE A 586 14.62 -1.80 34.70
CA PHE A 586 14.85 -0.55 35.45
C PHE A 586 15.34 0.59 34.55
N GLU A 587 16.18 0.31 33.57
CA GLU A 587 16.56 1.29 32.54
C GLU A 587 15.33 1.77 31.75
N THR A 588 14.46 0.84 31.35
CA THR A 588 13.23 1.12 30.61
C THR A 588 12.25 1.99 31.42
N ILE A 589 12.04 1.65 32.69
CA ILE A 589 11.23 2.42 33.64
C ILE A 589 11.79 3.85 33.77
N ASN A 590 13.10 3.99 33.96
CA ASN A 590 13.76 5.30 34.07
C ASN A 590 13.54 6.14 32.81
N VAL A 591 13.74 5.56 31.63
CA VAL A 591 13.55 6.24 30.35
C VAL A 591 12.12 6.74 30.21
N LEU A 592 11.11 5.91 30.50
CA LEU A 592 9.70 6.31 30.41
C LEU A 592 9.35 7.44 31.38
N LEU A 593 9.75 7.31 32.64
CA LEU A 593 9.47 8.32 33.68
C LEU A 593 10.11 9.67 33.34
N LEU A 594 11.38 9.68 32.91
CA LEU A 594 12.07 10.89 32.52
C LEU A 594 11.51 11.48 31.21
N THR A 595 11.10 10.64 30.27
CA THR A 595 10.45 11.09 29.02
C THR A 595 9.12 11.79 29.31
N VAL A 596 8.32 11.26 30.25
CA VAL A 596 7.07 11.90 30.67
C VAL A 596 7.32 13.28 31.29
N VAL A 597 8.35 13.42 32.14
CA VAL A 597 8.74 14.72 32.72
C VAL A 597 9.22 15.69 31.64
N ASP A 598 10.07 15.23 30.72
CA ASP A 598 10.63 16.07 29.68
C ASP A 598 9.57 16.55 28.67
N ARG A 599 8.74 15.63 28.18
CA ARG A 599 7.78 15.87 27.08
C ARG A 599 6.47 16.49 27.56
N LEU A 600 5.94 16.05 28.71
CA LEU A 600 4.66 16.53 29.24
C LEU A 600 4.81 17.63 30.31
N GLY A 601 6.04 17.95 30.73
CA GLY A 601 6.33 19.01 31.68
C GLY A 601 5.50 18.90 32.96
N LEU A 602 4.91 20.03 33.38
CA LEU A 602 4.12 20.08 34.61
C LEU A 602 2.99 19.04 34.65
N TYR A 603 2.36 18.72 33.50
CA TYR A 603 1.28 17.74 33.49
C TYR A 603 1.75 16.32 33.80
N GLY A 604 2.91 15.94 33.25
CA GLY A 604 3.61 14.70 33.61
C GLY A 604 3.93 14.66 35.11
N ILE A 605 4.50 15.74 35.62
CA ILE A 605 4.92 15.88 37.03
C ILE A 605 3.73 15.79 37.99
N LEU A 606 2.62 16.47 37.70
CA LEU A 606 1.42 16.49 38.56
C LEU A 606 0.84 15.09 38.81
N ARG A 607 0.97 14.18 37.86
CA ARG A 607 0.50 12.79 37.99
C ARG A 607 1.58 11.83 38.47
N GLY A 608 2.84 12.05 38.09
CA GLY A 608 3.93 11.14 38.40
C GLY A 608 4.55 11.34 39.78
N LEU A 609 4.73 12.58 40.22
CA LEU A 609 5.40 12.88 41.49
C LEU A 609 4.74 12.20 42.70
N PRO A 610 3.39 12.21 42.88
CA PRO A 610 2.76 11.48 43.97
C PRO A 610 3.03 9.96 43.95
N MET A 611 3.09 9.36 42.75
CA MET A 611 3.37 7.93 42.60
C MET A 611 4.83 7.61 42.92
N ILE A 612 5.78 8.48 42.57
CA ILE A 612 7.20 8.33 42.92
C ILE A 612 7.45 8.50 44.42
N LEU A 613 6.78 9.46 45.07
CA LEU A 613 6.84 9.59 46.52
C LEU A 613 6.21 8.39 47.23
N GLN A 614 5.10 7.86 46.71
CA GLN A 614 4.49 6.63 47.20
C GLN A 614 5.43 5.43 47.01
N LEU A 615 6.17 5.36 45.91
CA LEU A 615 7.18 4.33 45.66
C LEU A 615 8.32 4.42 46.68
N GLN A 616 8.81 5.63 46.96
CA GLN A 616 9.82 5.87 48.00
C GLN A 616 9.34 5.41 49.38
N ASP A 617 8.11 5.79 49.77
CA ASP A 617 7.53 5.38 51.05
C ASP A 617 7.33 3.85 51.10
N THR A 618 6.94 3.22 49.98
CA THR A 618 6.76 1.76 49.87
C THR A 618 8.08 1.01 50.00
N ILE A 619 9.12 1.45 49.29
CA ILE A 619 10.47 0.91 49.39
C ILE A 619 10.97 1.05 50.83
N HIS A 620 10.82 2.22 51.45
CA HIS A 620 11.24 2.45 52.84
C HIS A 620 10.54 1.53 53.84
N ASN A 621 9.23 1.35 53.71
CA ASN A 621 8.45 0.47 54.60
C ASN A 621 8.78 -1.02 54.39
N VAL A 622 9.03 -1.45 53.16
CA VAL A 622 9.50 -2.81 52.82
C VAL A 622 10.89 -3.07 53.41
N ILE A 623 11.78 -2.08 53.30
CA ILE A 623 13.15 -2.07 53.81
C ILE A 623 13.19 -2.11 55.34
N ARG A 624 12.31 -1.35 56.02
CA ARG A 624 12.40 -1.10 57.46
C ARG A 624 11.65 -2.11 58.33
N ASP A 625 10.44 -2.51 57.93
CA ASP A 625 9.50 -3.17 58.85
C ASP A 625 8.99 -4.54 58.35
N GLY A 626 9.31 -4.94 57.12
CA GLY A 626 8.82 -6.20 56.54
C GLY A 626 7.30 -6.23 56.36
N TYR A 627 6.64 -5.07 56.31
CA TYR A 627 5.19 -4.93 56.26
C TYR A 627 4.77 -3.88 55.21
N THR A 628 3.73 -4.18 54.43
CA THR A 628 3.08 -3.21 53.52
C THR A 628 1.86 -2.60 54.21
N PRO A 629 1.63 -1.27 54.14
CA PRO A 629 0.36 -0.68 54.55
C PRO A 629 -0.72 -1.12 53.56
N GLY A 630 -1.75 -1.85 54.04
CA GLY A 630 -2.89 -2.27 53.21
C GLY A 630 -3.24 -3.76 53.21
N GLY A 631 -2.61 -4.59 54.04
CA GLY A 631 -3.12 -5.95 54.31
C GLY A 631 -2.92 -7.00 53.22
N ARG A 632 -2.04 -6.76 52.23
CA ARG A 632 -1.51 -7.85 51.40
C ARG A 632 -0.42 -8.58 52.20
N HIS A 633 -0.85 -9.59 52.96
CA HIS A 633 0.02 -10.52 53.68
C HIS A 633 0.76 -11.41 52.68
N GLU A 634 1.92 -10.97 52.19
CA GLU A 634 3.03 -11.84 51.77
C GLU A 634 4.28 -10.98 51.57
N SER A 635 5.39 -11.43 52.15
CA SER A 635 6.67 -10.73 52.24
C SER A 635 7.23 -10.34 50.87
N LEU A 636 7.06 -9.08 50.46
CA LEU A 636 7.70 -8.51 49.27
C LEU A 636 9.19 -8.30 49.56
N LYS A 637 10.00 -9.36 49.50
CA LYS A 637 11.46 -9.26 49.62
C LYS A 637 12.05 -9.03 48.23
N LEU A 638 12.13 -7.76 47.82
CA LEU A 638 12.85 -7.38 46.60
C LEU A 638 14.36 -7.71 46.74
N PRO A 639 15.04 -8.15 45.68
CA PRO A 639 16.49 -8.31 45.67
C PRO A 639 17.19 -6.98 46.04
N ALA A 640 18.32 -7.07 46.74
CA ALA A 640 19.09 -5.88 47.14
C ALA A 640 19.50 -5.00 45.94
N GLY A 641 19.84 -5.63 44.79
CA GLY A 641 20.13 -4.90 43.56
C GLY A 641 18.94 -4.07 43.05
N ASN A 642 17.73 -4.64 43.07
CA ASN A 642 16.51 -3.96 42.63
C ASN A 642 16.21 -2.74 43.53
N LEU A 643 16.49 -2.82 44.83
CA LEU A 643 16.31 -1.69 45.75
C LEU A 643 17.26 -0.53 45.41
N ILE A 644 18.53 -0.83 45.10
CA ILE A 644 19.51 0.18 44.66
C ILE A 644 19.06 0.83 43.35
N SER A 645 18.62 0.04 42.36
CA SER A 645 18.11 0.56 41.08
C SER A 645 16.90 1.47 41.25
N LEU A 646 15.94 1.09 42.10
CA LEU A 646 14.75 1.90 42.38
C LEU A 646 15.08 3.22 43.07
N ASP A 647 16.00 3.21 44.02
CA ASP A 647 16.48 4.42 44.69
C ASP A 647 17.20 5.35 43.70
N SER A 648 18.01 4.80 42.81
CA SER A 648 18.63 5.55 41.71
C SER A 648 17.57 6.16 40.78
N ILE A 649 16.51 5.43 40.43
CA ILE A 649 15.39 5.95 39.60
C ILE A 649 14.67 7.10 40.32
N ILE A 650 14.34 6.95 41.60
CA ILE A 650 13.65 7.98 42.38
C ILE A 650 14.45 9.27 42.41
N LEU A 651 15.73 9.20 42.79
CA LEU A 651 16.61 10.38 42.85
C LEU A 651 16.81 11.01 41.48
N THR A 652 16.94 10.20 40.44
CA THR A 652 17.08 10.68 39.05
C THR A 652 15.80 11.39 38.59
N TYR A 653 14.62 10.85 38.90
CA TYR A 653 13.33 11.47 38.60
C TYR A 653 13.18 12.81 39.32
N ILE A 654 13.46 12.87 40.63
CA ILE A 654 13.36 14.11 41.41
C ILE A 654 14.33 15.16 40.88
N SER A 655 15.55 14.77 40.51
CA SER A 655 16.52 15.67 39.87
C SER A 655 15.94 16.25 38.57
N ALA A 656 15.32 15.42 37.73
CA ALA A 656 14.68 15.88 36.50
C ALA A 656 13.49 16.81 36.75
N VAL A 657 12.69 16.55 37.79
CA VAL A 657 11.61 17.45 38.23
C VAL A 657 12.18 18.80 38.68
N GLY A 658 13.23 18.79 39.52
CA GLY A 658 13.90 20.01 39.98
C GLY A 658 14.44 20.84 38.82
N LYS A 659 15.06 20.19 37.84
CA LYS A 659 15.54 20.84 36.60
C LYS A 659 14.39 21.41 35.76
N LYS A 660 13.29 20.66 35.58
CA LYS A 660 12.15 21.10 34.77
C LYS A 660 11.36 22.26 35.40
N LEU A 661 11.31 22.30 36.74
CA LEU A 661 10.64 23.36 37.52
C LEU A 661 11.58 24.50 37.94
N CYS A 662 12.87 24.41 37.60
CA CYS A 662 13.91 25.39 37.97
C CYS A 662 14.06 25.61 39.50
N ILE A 663 13.97 24.54 40.30
CA ILE A 663 14.10 24.58 41.77
C ILE A 663 15.56 24.30 42.16
N ALA A 664 16.38 25.34 42.25
CA ALA A 664 17.82 25.24 42.47
C ALA A 664 18.21 24.56 43.81
N GLU A 665 17.44 24.78 44.87
CA GLU A 665 17.67 24.16 46.18
C GLU A 665 17.48 22.63 46.11
N LEU A 666 16.41 22.19 45.44
CA LEU A 666 16.10 20.77 45.23
C LEU A 666 17.19 20.09 44.37
N GLU A 667 17.62 20.75 43.31
CA GLU A 667 18.70 20.26 42.45
C GLU A 667 19.99 20.05 43.25
N SER A 668 20.42 21.05 44.03
CA SER A 668 21.64 20.98 44.85
C SER A 668 21.59 19.83 45.87
N VAL A 669 20.46 19.65 46.55
CA VAL A 669 20.34 18.59 47.57
C VAL A 669 20.32 17.20 46.95
N VAL A 670 19.59 17.03 45.84
CA VAL A 670 19.51 15.74 45.15
C VAL A 670 20.86 15.39 44.52
N GLU A 671 21.59 16.34 43.94
CA GLU A 671 22.93 16.10 43.38
C GLU A 671 23.97 15.75 44.44
N ALA A 672 23.91 16.36 45.63
CA ALA A 672 24.75 15.99 46.76
C ALA A 672 24.47 14.54 47.22
N GLU A 673 23.20 14.15 47.28
CA GLU A 673 22.80 12.79 47.67
C GLU A 673 23.18 11.75 46.59
N ILE A 674 23.01 12.05 45.30
CA ILE A 674 23.47 11.19 44.19
C ILE A 674 24.99 11.00 44.28
N SER A 675 25.75 12.08 44.49
CA SER A 675 27.21 12.03 44.59
C SER A 675 27.68 11.19 45.77
N LYS A 676 26.99 11.30 46.91
CA LYS A 676 27.25 10.49 48.10
C LYS A 676 27.03 9.00 47.85
N ARG A 677 25.93 8.63 47.17
CA ARG A 677 25.60 7.23 46.87
C ARG A 677 26.53 6.59 45.84
N LYS A 678 26.96 7.37 44.84
CA LYS A 678 28.02 6.96 43.92
C LYS A 678 29.32 6.66 44.65
N ALA A 679 29.69 7.50 45.62
CA ALA A 679 30.90 7.31 46.43
C ALA A 679 30.81 6.08 47.36
N SER A 680 29.62 5.71 47.83
CA SER A 680 29.42 4.53 48.69
C SER A 680 29.25 3.22 47.92
N GLY A 681 29.12 3.26 46.59
CA GLY A 681 28.86 2.09 45.75
C GLY A 681 27.38 1.65 45.76
N ASP A 682 26.49 2.45 46.35
CA ASP A 682 25.05 2.20 46.43
C ASP A 682 24.29 2.95 45.32
N TRP A 683 24.82 2.90 44.11
CA TRP A 683 24.26 3.57 42.95
C TRP A 683 24.25 2.62 41.74
N ASP A 684 23.11 2.57 41.05
CA ASP A 684 23.02 1.86 39.78
C ASP A 684 23.52 2.75 38.63
N GLU A 685 24.73 2.46 38.14
CA GLU A 685 25.37 3.20 37.03
C GLU A 685 24.68 3.00 35.67
N SER A 686 23.75 2.04 35.56
CA SER A 686 22.89 1.93 34.37
C SER A 686 21.90 3.10 34.29
N ILE A 687 21.41 3.57 35.44
CA ILE A 687 20.42 4.64 35.57
C ILE A 687 21.11 6.00 35.38
N THR A 688 20.68 6.73 34.36
CA THR A 688 21.30 7.97 33.91
C THR A 688 20.28 9.07 33.67
N SER A 689 20.73 10.33 33.82
CA SER A 689 20.00 11.54 33.43
C SER A 689 20.96 12.47 32.67
N PRO A 690 20.73 12.74 31.37
CA PRO A 690 19.64 12.22 30.55
C PRO A 690 19.71 10.70 30.40
N PRO A 691 18.58 10.01 30.23
CA PRO A 691 18.55 8.56 30.10
C PRO A 691 19.32 8.13 28.86
N LYS A 692 20.06 7.02 28.95
CA LYS A 692 20.65 6.35 27.79
C LYS A 692 19.52 5.96 26.81
N PRO A 693 19.71 6.15 25.49
CA PRO A 693 18.81 5.58 24.51
C PRO A 693 18.77 4.07 24.70
N LEU A 694 17.58 3.51 24.88
CA LEU A 694 17.43 2.05 24.96
C LEU A 694 17.97 1.41 23.67
N PRO A 695 18.67 0.26 23.74
CA PRO A 695 19.06 -0.53 22.58
C PRO A 695 17.82 -1.19 21.95
N LEU A 696 16.91 -0.36 21.43
CA LEU A 696 15.76 -0.76 20.64
C LEU A 696 16.22 -0.94 19.20
N ALA A 697 15.70 -1.97 18.52
CA ALA A 697 16.11 -2.36 17.18
C ALA A 697 16.25 -1.16 16.22
N SER A 698 17.50 -0.89 15.83
CA SER A 698 17.97 -0.06 14.72
C SER A 698 17.28 1.31 14.55
N LYS A 699 17.90 2.35 15.12
CA LYS A 699 17.92 3.68 14.48
C LYS A 699 18.74 3.60 13.19
N GLU A 700 18.13 3.16 12.10
CA GLU A 700 18.60 3.60 10.78
C GLU A 700 18.10 5.04 10.61
N ALA A 701 18.98 5.99 10.93
CA ALA A 701 18.81 7.35 10.44
C ALA A 701 18.79 7.27 8.90
N LYS A 702 17.60 7.42 8.29
CA LYS A 702 17.48 7.59 6.84
C LYS A 702 18.30 8.80 6.44
N ALA A 703 19.35 8.56 5.66
CA ALA A 703 19.98 9.56 4.83
C ALA A 703 18.91 10.23 3.94
N PRO A 704 19.07 11.51 3.56
CA PRO A 704 18.11 12.18 2.70
C PRO A 704 17.93 11.40 1.39
N LEU A 705 16.67 11.24 0.99
CA LEU A 705 16.25 10.55 -0.24
C LEU A 705 17.01 11.11 -1.46
N THR A 706 18.07 10.42 -1.87
CA THR A 706 18.63 10.55 -3.22
C THR A 706 18.29 9.30 -4.02
N LYS A 707 17.67 9.53 -5.18
CA LYS A 707 17.39 8.53 -6.21
C LYS A 707 18.68 7.81 -6.63
N GLY A 708 18.58 6.50 -6.80
CA GLY A 708 19.50 5.75 -7.67
C GLY A 708 20.29 4.64 -6.97
N ASN A 709 20.04 3.42 -7.45
CA ASN A 709 20.94 2.27 -7.53
C ASN A 709 21.27 1.52 -6.23
N LEU A 710 20.72 0.30 -6.12
CA LEU A 710 21.44 -0.82 -5.53
C LEU A 710 21.52 -1.96 -6.55
N HIS A 711 22.73 -2.11 -7.07
CA HIS A 711 23.20 -3.27 -7.81
C HIS A 711 23.33 -4.43 -6.82
N LEU A 712 22.69 -5.56 -7.13
CA LEU A 712 23.05 -6.86 -6.58
C LEU A 712 24.45 -7.22 -7.14
N ALA A 713 25.34 -7.70 -6.28
CA ALA A 713 26.57 -8.33 -6.68
C ALA A 713 26.60 -9.75 -6.09
N ASP A 714 26.84 -10.68 -7.02
CA ASP A 714 26.85 -12.12 -6.86
C ASP A 714 27.94 -12.67 -5.94
N SER A 715 27.67 -13.91 -5.54
CA SER A 715 28.59 -14.91 -5.04
C SER A 715 29.85 -15.12 -5.90
N SER A 716 31.00 -15.28 -5.24
CA SER A 716 32.03 -16.22 -5.67
C SER A 716 33.01 -16.55 -4.55
N ASP A 717 33.32 -17.85 -4.45
CA ASP A 717 34.37 -18.50 -3.64
C ASP A 717 35.74 -17.81 -3.67
N ASN A 718 36.47 -17.90 -2.55
CA ASN A 718 37.77 -18.57 -2.54
C ASN A 718 38.26 -18.89 -1.12
N SER A 719 38.57 -20.17 -0.93
CA SER A 719 39.45 -20.75 0.07
C SER A 719 40.89 -20.26 -0.08
N GLU A 720 41.61 -20.09 1.02
CA GLU A 720 42.97 -20.63 1.18
C GLU A 720 43.41 -20.59 2.66
N ASP A 721 44.10 -21.66 3.03
CA ASP A 721 44.62 -22.05 4.33
C ASP A 721 45.72 -21.11 4.86
N GLU A 722 45.88 -20.99 6.18
CA GLU A 722 47.20 -21.01 6.83
C GLU A 722 47.11 -21.21 8.36
N GLU A 723 47.63 -22.38 8.76
CA GLU A 723 48.42 -22.74 9.95
C GLU A 723 48.07 -22.23 11.37
N GLU A 724 47.77 -23.20 12.24
CA GLU A 724 47.96 -23.13 13.69
C GLU A 724 49.43 -22.83 14.05
N PRO A 725 49.64 -22.09 15.16
CA PRO A 725 50.51 -22.67 16.17
C PRO A 725 49.92 -22.63 17.59
N ALA A 726 50.31 -23.66 18.32
CA ALA A 726 49.90 -23.97 19.67
C ALA A 726 50.21 -22.86 20.71
N GLY A 727 49.26 -22.69 21.62
CA GLY A 727 49.51 -22.78 23.07
C GLY A 727 50.17 -21.60 23.76
N THR A 728 49.34 -20.69 24.29
CA THR A 728 49.62 -20.09 25.61
C THR A 728 48.31 -19.72 26.30
N ALA A 729 48.04 -20.37 27.43
CA ALA A 729 46.85 -20.20 28.22
C ALA A 729 46.77 -18.78 28.81
N VAL A 730 45.67 -18.07 28.57
CA VAL A 730 45.25 -16.91 29.36
C VAL A 730 43.84 -17.19 29.88
N ASN A 731 43.75 -17.20 31.20
CA ASN A 731 42.59 -17.57 32.00
C ASN A 731 41.33 -16.80 31.60
N GLY A 732 40.23 -17.55 31.43
CA GLY A 732 38.89 -16.99 31.38
C GLY A 732 38.51 -16.33 32.70
N THR A 733 38.15 -15.06 32.67
CA THR A 733 37.46 -14.38 33.75
C THR A 733 36.00 -14.81 33.75
N LYS A 734 35.71 -15.82 34.57
CA LYS A 734 34.36 -16.13 35.04
C LYS A 734 33.75 -14.86 35.64
N SER A 735 32.57 -14.48 35.15
CA SER A 735 31.68 -13.55 35.85
C SER A 735 31.42 -14.11 37.25
N VAL A 736 31.99 -13.46 38.25
CA VAL A 736 31.80 -13.79 39.66
C VAL A 736 30.45 -13.21 40.06
N HIS A 737 29.47 -14.09 40.27
CA HIS A 737 28.33 -13.79 41.13
C HIS A 737 28.89 -13.37 42.51
N THR A 738 28.95 -12.07 42.76
CA THR A 738 29.22 -11.56 44.10
C THR A 738 27.98 -11.77 44.94
N HIS A 739 28.06 -12.76 45.81
CA HIS A 739 27.13 -12.96 46.92
C HIS A 739 27.16 -11.67 47.75
N VAL A 740 26.11 -10.84 47.65
CA VAL A 740 25.97 -9.65 48.50
C VAL A 740 25.77 -10.14 49.93
N ASP A 741 26.70 -9.76 50.80
CA ASP A 741 26.77 -10.20 52.18
C ASP A 741 25.58 -9.62 52.98
N ARG A 742 24.88 -10.49 53.73
CA ARG A 742 23.71 -10.10 54.54
C ARG A 742 24.04 -9.06 55.61
N ALA A 743 25.32 -8.88 55.94
CA ALA A 743 25.82 -7.83 56.84
C ALA A 743 25.80 -6.44 56.18
N VAL A 744 26.17 -6.32 54.91
CA VAL A 744 26.18 -5.05 54.15
C VAL A 744 24.76 -4.52 53.96
N VAL A 745 23.79 -5.41 53.70
CA VAL A 745 22.37 -5.04 53.64
C VAL A 745 21.87 -4.52 54.98
N ARG A 746 22.29 -5.10 56.11
CA ARG A 746 21.88 -4.66 57.45
C ARG A 746 22.51 -3.31 57.85
N GLU A 747 23.69 -3.00 57.34
CA GLU A 747 24.39 -1.72 57.54
C GLU A 747 23.86 -0.61 56.61
N TYR A 748 23.46 -0.95 55.38
CA TYR A 748 22.71 -0.10 54.46
C TYR A 748 21.35 0.30 55.07
N LEU A 749 20.63 -0.64 55.66
CA LEU A 749 19.34 -0.43 56.35
C LEU A 749 19.42 0.51 57.58
N GLN A 750 20.59 0.69 58.18
CA GLN A 750 20.78 1.47 59.41
C GLN A 750 21.39 2.87 59.18
N SER A 751 21.98 3.14 58.01
CA SER A 751 22.78 4.34 57.74
C SER A 751 22.15 5.33 56.76
N THR A 752 21.11 4.95 56.03
CA THR A 752 20.43 5.83 55.06
C THR A 752 19.13 6.39 55.63
N PRO A 753 19.01 7.71 55.88
CA PRO A 753 17.70 8.32 56.03
C PRO A 753 17.06 8.32 54.64
N LEU A 754 16.31 7.26 54.33
CA LEU A 754 15.56 7.09 53.09
C LEU A 754 14.47 8.16 52.87
N LYS A 755 14.25 9.03 53.85
CA LYS A 755 13.31 10.14 53.80
C LYS A 755 14.03 11.35 53.21
N MET A 756 13.48 11.95 52.14
CA MET A 756 13.80 13.35 51.83
C MET A 756 13.73 14.17 53.12
N PRO A 757 14.63 15.15 53.33
CA PRO A 757 14.46 16.11 54.41
C PRO A 757 13.02 16.62 54.42
N ASP A 758 12.37 16.61 55.58
CA ASP A 758 10.94 16.97 55.69
C ASP A 758 10.70 18.38 55.11
N GLU A 759 11.70 19.27 55.16
CA GLU A 759 11.73 20.59 54.53
C GLU A 759 11.54 20.56 53.01
N ILE A 760 12.14 19.59 52.31
CA ILE A 760 12.03 19.43 50.84
C ILE A 760 10.68 18.82 50.46
N LYS A 761 10.21 17.82 51.22
CA LYS A 761 8.85 17.27 51.03
C LYS A 761 7.82 18.38 51.26
N LEU A 762 8.03 19.24 52.26
CA LEU A 762 7.18 20.40 52.57
C LEU A 762 7.24 21.46 51.46
N GLN A 763 8.43 21.83 50.97
CA GLN A 763 8.62 22.78 49.86
C GLN A 763 7.96 22.26 48.57
N LEU A 764 8.19 21.01 48.19
CA LEU A 764 7.52 20.37 47.05
C LEU A 764 6.01 20.40 47.23
N THR A 765 5.46 20.02 48.40
CA THR A 765 3.99 20.10 48.62
C THR A 765 3.43 21.53 48.69
N ALA A 766 4.21 22.51 49.16
CA ALA A 766 3.78 23.90 49.29
C ALA A 766 3.83 24.65 47.96
N GLU A 767 4.86 24.41 47.13
CA GLU A 767 4.94 24.88 45.75
C GLU A 767 3.94 24.13 44.85
N TRP A 768 3.74 22.82 45.09
CA TRP A 768 2.69 22.01 44.46
C TRP A 768 1.29 22.54 44.73
N GLN A 769 0.97 22.93 45.97
CA GLN A 769 -0.31 23.60 46.28
C GLN A 769 -0.40 24.99 45.64
N ARG A 770 0.68 25.77 45.64
CA ARG A 770 0.70 27.11 45.03
C ARG A 770 0.44 27.07 43.52
N ASP A 771 1.13 26.20 42.78
CA ASP A 771 1.01 26.12 41.32
C ASP A 771 -0.29 25.43 40.87
N LEU A 772 -0.82 24.49 41.69
CA LEU A 772 -2.17 23.93 41.50
C LEU A 772 -3.26 24.99 41.64
N ILE A 773 -3.15 25.87 42.64
CA ILE A 773 -4.09 26.99 42.88
C ILE A 773 -4.00 28.01 41.74
N ILE A 774 -2.79 28.44 41.36
CA ILE A 774 -2.57 29.44 40.30
C ILE A 774 -3.11 28.95 38.94
N ARG A 775 -3.06 27.64 38.65
CA ARG A 775 -3.42 27.09 37.34
C ARG A 775 -4.82 26.45 37.26
N GLN A 776 -5.48 26.17 38.38
CA GLN A 776 -6.91 25.81 38.43
C GLN A 776 -7.84 27.03 38.34
N GLY A 777 -7.31 28.26 38.30
CA GLY A 777 -8.10 29.47 38.17
C GLY A 777 -8.89 29.81 39.43
N MET A 778 -8.25 29.68 40.61
CA MET A 778 -8.70 30.30 41.85
C MET A 778 -7.85 31.51 42.19
#